data_AF-W6YMR3-F1
#
_entry.id   AF-W6YMR3-F1
#
_cell.length_a   1.000
_cell.length_b   1.000
_cell.length_c   1.000
_cell.angle_alpha   90.00
_cell.angle_beta   90.00
_cell.angle_gamma   90.00
#
_symmetry.space_group_name_H-M   'P 1'
#
loop_
_entity.id
_entity.type
_entity.pdbx_description
1 polymer ?
#
loop_
_entity_poly.entity_id
_entity_poly.type
_entity_poly.pdbx_seq_one_letter_code
_entity_poly.pdbx_strand_id
1 'polypeptide(L)'
;MAAKRKAAAMAPEDDDPIDPSDELMFLCLGGGNEVGRSCHIIQYKGKTVMLDAGMHPAHEGLSAMPFYDDFDLSTVDVLLISHFHVDHAASLPYVLAKTNFKGRVFMTHPTKAIYKWLIQDSVRVGNMSSNSETKIQMYTEADHLNTYPMIESIDFYTTHTVSGVRITPYPAGHVLGAAMFLMEIAGLKILFTGDYSREDDRHLVSASVPPGVKIDVLITESTFGISMHTPRVEREAQLMKAITDVLNRGGRALLPVFALGRAQELLLILDEYWSKHPEVQKIPIYYNSSLARKCMQVYQTYVSAMNDNIKRLFAERMAEAEAAGDTGRRGAWDFKFVRSLKSLERFDDLGGCVMLASPGMMQSGTSRELLERWAPDPRNGVIITGYSVEGTMAKQIVHEPDQIPAIMTRASNTARRPGQRENEQTMIPRRCTVQEYSFAAHVDGKENMEFVQEVGAPVVILVHGEKGNMTRLKSKLLSFNAQKTIPTKIYSPANCEELRIPFKTDKIAKVVGKLASITPPMPRSLTPGGSEADQAGVKQELEGENVDIISGVLIQNDFKISLMAPEDLKEYAGLTTTTILCRQHITLSAAGIDLIRWALEGTFGAIKETRLTDVAVEGKMNGTENGHKEEADEEVNRTEIKFAVMDCVGVLVKNGGRVEVEWEGNVINDGIADAVLAVLFTVESSPAAVRQSSKQHSHNHGPPASDDISATKFTHRFKDKPHPHRTPDPSTRLARLFLFLEAQFGEEAVRPITLPRNSTTTATTNGTPAATTDADTPSPDAPVPDAASATDPHGATESYSADDQLSTEDKQELKRLHNLGIPVPGVEIKFDRFVAKVWLEDLDVECSNNALRARVKAVVERGVETVSGLWS
;
A
#
# COMPACT_ATOMS: atom_id res chain seq x y z
N MET A 1 -35.87 46.42 -16.85
CA MET A 1 -34.60 46.00 -17.49
C MET A 1 -34.01 44.89 -16.66
N ALA A 2 -34.14 43.66 -17.15
CA ALA A 2 -33.72 42.44 -16.49
C ALA A 2 -32.19 42.32 -16.50
N ALA A 3 -31.60 41.92 -15.37
CA ALA A 3 -30.26 41.36 -15.33
C ALA A 3 -30.36 39.92 -14.81
N LYS A 4 -30.38 38.96 -15.75
CA LYS A 4 -30.24 37.53 -15.49
C LYS A 4 -28.93 37.27 -14.75
N ARG A 5 -28.98 36.87 -13.47
CA ARG A 5 -27.86 36.17 -12.83
C ARG A 5 -27.76 34.79 -13.47
N LYS A 6 -26.55 34.43 -13.93
CA LYS A 6 -26.22 33.14 -14.54
C LYS A 6 -26.44 32.02 -13.51
N ALA A 7 -27.15 30.97 -13.93
CA ALA A 7 -27.40 29.73 -13.19
C ALA A 7 -26.14 28.82 -13.04
N ALA A 8 -24.95 29.41 -12.97
CA ALA A 8 -23.66 28.69 -12.85
C ALA A 8 -23.06 28.75 -11.43
N ALA A 9 -23.78 29.32 -10.46
CA ALA A 9 -23.33 29.48 -9.07
C ALA A 9 -24.11 28.60 -8.08
N MET A 10 -24.80 27.56 -8.56
CA MET A 10 -25.56 26.59 -7.75
C MET A 10 -25.36 25.16 -8.27
N ALA A 11 -24.14 24.80 -8.65
CA ALA A 11 -23.75 23.40 -8.56
C ALA A 11 -23.54 23.11 -7.06
N PRO A 12 -24.02 21.99 -6.52
CA PRO A 12 -23.58 21.57 -5.19
C PRO A 12 -22.08 21.38 -5.29
N GLU A 13 -21.30 22.26 -4.66
CA GLU A 13 -19.92 21.91 -4.32
C GLU A 13 -20.05 20.72 -3.38
N ASP A 14 -19.67 19.56 -3.90
CA ASP A 14 -19.67 18.27 -3.23
C ASP A 14 -18.47 18.28 -2.27
N ASP A 15 -18.59 19.13 -1.25
CA ASP A 15 -17.60 19.55 -0.25
C ASP A 15 -17.35 18.46 0.82
N ASP A 16 -17.66 17.20 0.48
CA ASP A 16 -17.20 16.07 1.27
C ASP A 16 -15.68 15.96 1.10
N PRO A 17 -14.90 15.92 2.19
CA PRO A 17 -13.46 15.77 2.12
C PRO A 17 -13.14 14.50 1.34
N ILE A 18 -12.51 14.67 0.17
CA ILE A 18 -12.04 13.53 -0.64
C ILE A 18 -11.03 12.79 0.23
N ASP A 19 -11.33 11.53 0.54
CA ASP A 19 -10.38 10.64 1.20
C ASP A 19 -9.10 10.63 0.34
N PRO A 20 -7.91 10.92 0.90
CA PRO A 20 -6.66 10.85 0.17
C PRO A 20 -6.47 9.52 -0.58
N SER A 21 -7.13 8.44 -0.14
CA SER A 21 -7.12 7.15 -0.82
C SER A 21 -7.90 7.11 -2.15
N ASP A 22 -8.81 8.06 -2.39
CA ASP A 22 -9.59 8.25 -3.62
C ASP A 22 -8.89 9.14 -4.66
N GLU A 23 -7.70 9.65 -4.34
CA GLU A 23 -6.85 10.36 -5.30
C GLU A 23 -5.89 9.38 -5.98
N LEU A 24 -5.93 9.34 -7.32
CA LEU A 24 -4.88 8.72 -8.11
C LEU A 24 -3.69 9.68 -8.11
N MET A 25 -2.58 9.26 -7.51
CA MET A 25 -1.30 9.94 -7.64
C MET A 25 -0.53 9.35 -8.83
N PHE A 26 -0.05 10.22 -9.70
CA PHE A 26 0.90 9.89 -10.77
C PHE A 26 2.14 10.75 -10.61
N LEU A 27 3.32 10.13 -10.53
CA LEU A 27 4.61 10.80 -10.42
C LEU A 27 5.53 10.32 -11.54
N CYS A 28 6.08 11.26 -12.29
CA CYS A 28 7.03 10.95 -13.36
C CYS A 28 8.47 11.06 -12.84
N LEU A 29 9.18 9.94 -12.65
CA LEU A 29 10.59 9.95 -12.24
C LEU A 29 11.56 10.01 -13.45
N GLY A 30 11.05 9.81 -14.67
CA GLY A 30 11.79 9.95 -15.91
C GLY A 30 10.88 9.77 -17.12
N GLY A 31 11.24 10.36 -18.26
CA GLY A 31 10.38 10.41 -19.45
C GLY A 31 9.28 11.48 -19.39
N GLY A 32 9.32 12.40 -18.42
CA GLY A 32 8.40 13.54 -18.30
C GLY A 32 8.97 14.76 -19.02
N ASN A 33 8.31 15.22 -20.09
CA ASN A 33 8.81 16.26 -21.00
C ASN A 33 10.19 15.96 -21.65
N GLU A 34 10.60 14.70 -21.69
CA GLU A 34 11.81 14.22 -22.36
C GLU A 34 11.59 12.81 -22.96
N VAL A 35 12.54 12.36 -23.79
CA VAL A 35 12.62 10.98 -24.31
C VAL A 35 13.85 10.32 -23.70
N GLY A 36 13.67 9.18 -23.03
CA GLY A 36 14.72 8.50 -22.26
C GLY A 36 14.36 8.30 -20.79
N ARG A 37 15.03 7.32 -20.15
CA ARG A 37 14.88 6.95 -18.73
C ARG A 37 13.43 6.86 -18.24
N SER A 38 12.54 6.30 -19.04
CA SER A 38 11.11 6.11 -18.71
C SER A 38 10.96 5.40 -17.37
N CYS A 39 10.23 6.05 -16.47
CA CYS A 39 9.96 5.57 -15.13
C CYS A 39 8.81 6.37 -14.52
N HIS A 40 7.67 5.72 -14.26
CA HIS A 40 6.48 6.38 -13.75
C HIS A 40 5.91 5.62 -12.56
N ILE A 41 5.47 6.35 -11.53
CA ILE A 41 4.86 5.79 -10.34
C ILE A 41 3.37 6.12 -10.35
N ILE A 42 2.56 5.11 -10.05
CA ILE A 42 1.13 5.23 -9.84
C ILE A 42 0.83 4.79 -8.41
N GLN A 43 0.14 5.62 -7.65
CA GLN A 43 -0.46 5.21 -6.37
C GLN A 43 -1.97 5.43 -6.38
N TYR A 44 -2.70 4.39 -5.98
CA TYR A 44 -4.14 4.47 -5.77
C TYR A 44 -4.58 3.46 -4.72
N LYS A 45 -5.44 3.90 -3.77
CA LYS A 45 -5.99 3.03 -2.71
C LYS A 45 -4.92 2.21 -1.96
N GLY A 46 -3.78 2.83 -1.66
CA GLY A 46 -2.67 2.21 -0.93
C GLY A 46 -1.87 1.18 -1.72
N LYS A 47 -2.05 1.09 -3.05
CA LYS A 47 -1.27 0.25 -3.95
C LYS A 47 -0.36 1.10 -4.81
N THR A 48 0.88 0.65 -4.98
CA THR A 48 1.90 1.37 -5.74
C THR A 48 2.38 0.51 -6.92
N VAL A 49 2.25 1.04 -8.13
CA VAL A 49 2.75 0.41 -9.36
C VAL A 49 3.81 1.30 -9.99
N MET A 50 4.95 0.71 -10.31
CA MET A 50 6.03 1.34 -11.07
C MET A 50 5.99 0.86 -12.53
N LEU A 51 6.05 1.78 -13.46
CA LEU A 51 6.01 1.55 -14.90
C LEU A 51 7.37 1.90 -15.49
N ASP A 52 8.01 0.91 -16.09
CA ASP A 52 9.34 0.98 -16.67
C ASP A 52 10.47 1.39 -15.69
N ALA A 53 11.70 1.03 -16.06
CA ALA A 53 12.94 1.34 -15.36
C ALA A 53 14.06 1.54 -16.39
N GLY A 54 14.03 2.69 -17.07
CA GLY A 54 14.94 3.02 -18.16
C GLY A 54 16.26 3.70 -17.77
N MET A 55 17.12 3.94 -18.77
CA MET A 55 18.27 4.86 -18.67
C MET A 55 18.25 5.87 -19.83
N HIS A 56 18.74 7.09 -19.59
CA HIS A 56 18.77 8.16 -20.59
C HIS A 56 19.98 7.97 -21.53
N PRO A 57 19.81 7.74 -22.85
CA PRO A 57 20.92 7.40 -23.74
C PRO A 57 21.96 8.51 -23.96
N ALA A 58 21.60 9.76 -23.71
CA ALA A 58 22.50 10.91 -23.88
C ALA A 58 23.29 11.29 -22.62
N HIS A 59 22.97 10.69 -21.47
CA HIS A 59 23.61 11.00 -20.19
C HIS A 59 24.50 9.83 -19.74
N GLU A 60 25.45 10.11 -18.84
CA GLU A 60 26.35 9.10 -18.30
C GLU A 60 26.25 9.03 -16.77
N GLY A 61 26.60 7.89 -16.20
CA GLY A 61 26.62 7.70 -14.75
C GLY A 61 25.24 7.80 -14.12
N LEU A 62 25.18 8.36 -12.90
CA LEU A 62 23.92 8.55 -12.16
C LEU A 62 22.95 9.50 -12.86
N SER A 63 23.44 10.44 -13.66
CA SER A 63 22.59 11.39 -14.40
C SER A 63 21.73 10.74 -15.48
N ALA A 64 22.09 9.52 -15.92
CA ALA A 64 21.29 8.73 -16.85
C ALA A 64 20.12 8.01 -16.18
N MET A 65 20.08 7.95 -14.85
CA MET A 65 19.06 7.22 -14.11
C MET A 65 17.79 8.09 -13.96
N PRO A 66 16.63 7.46 -13.75
CA PRO A 66 15.46 8.13 -13.19
C PRO A 66 15.76 8.72 -11.81
N PHE A 67 14.93 9.67 -11.38
CA PHE A 67 15.05 10.35 -10.08
C PHE A 67 14.57 9.46 -8.92
N TYR A 68 15.25 8.32 -8.69
CA TYR A 68 14.86 7.36 -7.64
C TYR A 68 14.93 7.93 -6.22
N ASP A 69 15.70 8.98 -5.99
CA ASP A 69 15.83 9.61 -4.67
C ASP A 69 14.53 10.33 -4.22
N ASP A 70 13.65 10.69 -5.16
CA ASP A 70 12.40 11.40 -4.88
C ASP A 70 11.24 10.47 -4.48
N PHE A 71 11.47 9.14 -4.45
CA PHE A 71 10.42 8.18 -4.13
C PHE A 71 10.96 6.92 -3.42
N ASP A 72 10.29 6.49 -2.36
CA ASP A 72 10.66 5.26 -1.65
C ASP A 72 10.21 3.99 -2.41
N LEU A 73 11.14 3.36 -3.11
CA LEU A 73 10.90 2.15 -3.90
C LEU A 73 10.52 0.91 -3.06
N SER A 74 10.70 0.94 -1.73
CA SER A 74 10.23 -0.15 -0.86
C SER A 74 8.71 -0.26 -0.79
N THR A 75 8.01 0.82 -1.15
CA THR A 75 6.54 0.88 -1.19
C THR A 75 5.93 0.33 -2.49
N VAL A 76 6.76 0.03 -3.50
CA VAL A 76 6.29 -0.46 -4.81
C VAL A 76 5.88 -1.93 -4.72
N ASP A 77 4.61 -2.22 -5.00
CA ASP A 77 4.07 -3.58 -5.02
C ASP A 77 4.47 -4.32 -6.31
N VAL A 78 4.36 -3.62 -7.45
CA VAL A 78 4.51 -4.18 -8.79
C VAL A 78 5.32 -3.24 -9.67
N LEU A 79 6.30 -3.81 -10.39
CA LEU A 79 7.06 -3.13 -11.43
C LEU A 79 6.77 -3.79 -12.78
N LEU A 80 6.26 -3.02 -13.74
CA LEU A 80 5.91 -3.50 -15.08
C LEU A 80 6.88 -2.93 -16.10
N ILE A 81 7.55 -3.79 -16.88
CA ILE A 81 8.40 -3.36 -18.00
C ILE A 81 7.65 -3.58 -19.31
N SER A 82 7.37 -2.49 -20.03
CA SER A 82 6.66 -2.45 -21.30
C SER A 82 7.41 -3.23 -22.38
N HIS A 83 8.70 -2.95 -22.56
CA HIS A 83 9.53 -3.57 -23.58
C HIS A 83 11.03 -3.46 -23.27
N PHE A 84 11.85 -4.09 -24.10
CA PHE A 84 13.26 -4.32 -23.79
C PHE A 84 14.19 -3.13 -24.08
N HIS A 85 13.73 -2.00 -24.64
CA HIS A 85 14.66 -0.91 -24.98
C HIS A 85 15.35 -0.32 -23.75
N VAL A 86 16.52 0.29 -23.97
CA VAL A 86 17.43 0.76 -22.91
C VAL A 86 16.76 1.85 -22.06
N ASP A 87 16.04 2.74 -22.69
CA ASP A 87 15.23 3.81 -22.11
C ASP A 87 13.99 3.33 -21.37
N HIS A 88 13.68 2.04 -21.35
CA HIS A 88 12.56 1.45 -20.59
C HIS A 88 12.99 0.36 -19.60
N ALA A 89 14.13 -0.30 -19.81
CA ALA A 89 14.52 -1.46 -19.00
C ALA A 89 15.93 -1.42 -18.42
N ALA A 90 16.82 -0.53 -18.88
CA ALA A 90 18.25 -0.62 -18.54
C ALA A 90 18.62 -0.26 -17.11
N SER A 91 17.77 0.42 -16.34
CA SER A 91 18.05 0.67 -14.92
C SER A 91 17.47 -0.40 -14.00
N LEU A 92 16.72 -1.38 -14.52
CA LEU A 92 16.16 -2.46 -13.72
C LEU A 92 17.20 -3.25 -12.87
N PRO A 93 18.40 -3.61 -13.36
CA PRO A 93 19.39 -4.29 -12.51
C PRO A 93 19.82 -3.44 -11.31
N TYR A 94 19.89 -2.12 -11.49
CA TYR A 94 20.19 -1.18 -10.40
C TYR A 94 19.05 -1.14 -9.39
N VAL A 95 17.79 -1.04 -9.84
CA VAL A 95 16.61 -1.09 -8.98
C VAL A 95 16.59 -2.37 -8.14
N LEU A 96 16.88 -3.53 -8.74
CA LEU A 96 16.80 -4.81 -8.04
C LEU A 96 18.00 -5.11 -7.13
N ALA A 97 19.19 -4.63 -7.46
CA ALA A 97 20.41 -4.96 -6.71
C ALA A 97 20.90 -3.86 -5.76
N LYS A 98 20.55 -2.59 -6.02
CA LYS A 98 21.16 -1.43 -5.36
C LYS A 98 20.16 -0.53 -4.63
N THR A 99 18.85 -0.76 -4.75
CA THR A 99 17.83 -0.01 -4.02
C THR A 99 17.08 -0.90 -3.01
N ASN A 100 16.14 -0.31 -2.27
CA ASN A 100 15.32 -0.98 -1.25
C ASN A 100 14.04 -1.62 -1.80
N PHE A 101 13.93 -1.79 -3.13
CA PHE A 101 12.78 -2.39 -3.80
C PHE A 101 12.53 -3.84 -3.36
N LYS A 102 11.26 -4.18 -3.10
CA LYS A 102 10.83 -5.52 -2.65
C LYS A 102 9.63 -6.07 -3.42
N GLY A 103 9.13 -5.33 -4.41
CA GLY A 103 7.97 -5.69 -5.20
C GLY A 103 8.26 -6.82 -6.20
N ARG A 104 7.23 -7.17 -6.98
CA ARG A 104 7.33 -8.17 -8.06
C ARG A 104 7.52 -7.49 -9.41
N VAL A 105 8.36 -8.07 -10.27
CA VAL A 105 8.66 -7.52 -11.60
C VAL A 105 8.04 -8.38 -12.68
N PHE A 106 7.37 -7.76 -13.65
CA PHE A 106 6.80 -8.46 -14.80
C PHE A 106 7.32 -7.94 -16.13
N MET A 107 7.59 -8.89 -17.03
CA MET A 107 7.91 -8.69 -18.44
C MET A 107 7.12 -9.70 -19.28
N THR A 108 6.87 -9.42 -20.55
CA THR A 108 6.45 -10.50 -21.46
C THR A 108 7.57 -11.51 -21.69
N HIS A 109 7.21 -12.71 -22.13
CA HIS A 109 8.19 -13.76 -22.44
C HIS A 109 9.29 -13.32 -23.43
N PRO A 110 8.97 -12.68 -24.58
CA PRO A 110 10.00 -12.23 -25.51
C PRO A 110 10.84 -11.09 -24.91
N THR A 111 10.21 -10.14 -24.21
CA THR A 111 10.93 -9.03 -23.56
C THR A 111 11.97 -9.54 -22.57
N LYS A 112 11.61 -10.47 -21.68
CA LYS A 112 12.56 -11.08 -20.72
C LYS A 112 13.73 -11.78 -21.41
N ALA A 113 13.48 -12.53 -22.49
CA ALA A 113 14.53 -13.25 -23.21
C ALA A 113 15.51 -12.32 -23.93
N ILE A 114 15.02 -11.24 -24.51
CA ILE A 114 15.84 -10.23 -25.21
C ILE A 114 16.60 -9.37 -24.19
N TYR A 115 15.90 -8.94 -23.14
CA TYR A 115 16.43 -8.15 -22.03
C TYR A 115 17.75 -8.73 -21.49
N LYS A 116 17.79 -10.06 -21.27
CA LYS A 116 19.00 -10.75 -20.79
C LYS A 116 20.23 -10.35 -21.59
N TRP A 117 20.15 -10.45 -22.92
CA TRP A 117 21.31 -10.22 -23.79
C TRP A 117 21.58 -8.73 -23.98
N LEU A 118 20.53 -7.93 -24.17
CA LEU A 118 20.67 -6.50 -24.41
C LEU A 118 21.38 -5.81 -23.25
N ILE A 119 21.00 -6.10 -22.01
CA ILE A 119 21.62 -5.48 -20.84
C ILE A 119 23.09 -5.93 -20.66
N GLN A 120 23.39 -7.21 -20.95
CA GLN A 120 24.79 -7.67 -20.95
C GLN A 120 25.66 -6.90 -21.95
N ASP A 121 25.12 -6.61 -23.13
CA ASP A 121 25.84 -5.80 -24.13
C ASP A 121 25.93 -4.33 -23.72
N SER A 122 24.87 -3.76 -23.16
CA SER A 122 24.87 -2.39 -22.64
C SER A 122 26.00 -2.19 -21.61
N VAL A 123 26.14 -3.11 -20.65
CA VAL A 123 27.22 -3.09 -19.66
C VAL A 123 28.60 -3.20 -20.34
N ARG A 124 28.74 -4.09 -21.33
CA ARG A 124 30.00 -4.27 -22.05
C ARG A 124 30.40 -3.03 -22.87
N VAL A 125 29.46 -2.44 -23.61
CA VAL A 125 29.66 -1.23 -24.42
C VAL A 125 29.93 -0.03 -23.51
N GLY A 126 29.22 0.08 -22.38
CA GLY A 126 29.47 1.08 -21.35
C GLY A 126 30.91 1.04 -20.81
N ASN A 127 31.46 -0.17 -20.64
CA ASN A 127 32.83 -0.41 -20.17
C ASN A 127 33.91 -0.12 -21.24
N MET A 128 33.55 -0.03 -22.53
CA MET A 128 34.49 0.26 -23.62
C MET A 128 34.74 1.76 -23.84
N SER A 129 34.02 2.63 -23.13
CA SER A 129 34.20 4.09 -23.24
C SER A 129 35.42 4.55 -22.41
N SER A 130 36.32 5.31 -23.04
CA SER A 130 37.74 5.45 -22.68
C SER A 130 38.11 6.37 -21.50
N ASN A 131 37.17 6.76 -20.64
CA ASN A 131 37.45 7.60 -19.45
C ASN A 131 37.40 6.75 -18.17
N SER A 132 38.50 6.06 -17.89
CA SER A 132 38.64 5.09 -16.79
C SER A 132 38.78 5.70 -15.39
N GLU A 133 39.04 7.01 -15.27
CA GLU A 133 39.37 7.62 -13.96
C GLU A 133 38.16 8.19 -13.19
N THR A 134 36.96 8.22 -13.76
CA THR A 134 35.79 8.87 -13.11
C THR A 134 34.46 8.15 -13.30
N LYS A 135 34.43 6.96 -13.91
CA LYS A 135 33.17 6.28 -14.23
C LYS A 135 32.67 5.44 -13.06
N ILE A 136 31.67 5.95 -12.35
CA ILE A 136 30.87 5.15 -11.43
C ILE A 136 30.11 4.12 -12.28
N GLN A 137 30.48 2.84 -12.16
CA GLN A 137 29.73 1.76 -12.77
C GLN A 137 28.43 1.55 -11.97
N MET A 138 27.26 1.78 -12.61
CA MET A 138 25.96 1.68 -11.92
C MET A 138 25.68 0.25 -11.45
N TYR A 139 25.95 -0.73 -12.30
CA TYR A 139 25.79 -2.16 -12.02
C TYR A 139 26.72 -2.99 -12.91
N THR A 140 26.98 -4.22 -12.48
CA THR A 140 27.84 -5.18 -13.15
C THR A 140 27.03 -6.21 -13.94
N GLU A 141 27.69 -6.94 -14.84
CA GLU A 141 27.08 -8.09 -15.50
C GLU A 141 26.63 -9.16 -14.47
N ALA A 142 27.35 -9.29 -13.36
CA ALA A 142 26.98 -10.18 -12.27
C ALA A 142 25.70 -9.73 -11.56
N ASP A 143 25.53 -8.43 -11.28
CA ASP A 143 24.29 -7.88 -10.69
C ASP A 143 23.08 -8.20 -11.58
N HIS A 144 23.20 -8.02 -12.90
CA HIS A 144 22.15 -8.37 -13.86
C HIS A 144 21.83 -9.87 -13.86
N LEU A 145 22.83 -10.74 -13.88
CA LEU A 145 22.62 -12.19 -13.87
C LEU A 145 21.98 -12.68 -12.55
N ASN A 146 22.30 -12.04 -11.42
CA ASN A 146 21.75 -12.36 -10.11
C ASN A 146 20.30 -11.89 -9.96
N THR A 147 19.93 -10.78 -10.60
CA THR A 147 18.57 -10.20 -10.53
C THR A 147 17.63 -10.77 -11.61
N TYR A 148 18.17 -11.30 -12.71
CA TYR A 148 17.39 -11.90 -13.80
C TYR A 148 16.34 -12.96 -13.36
N PRO A 149 16.59 -13.86 -12.39
CA PRO A 149 15.59 -14.81 -11.90
C PRO A 149 14.41 -14.17 -11.18
N MET A 150 14.55 -12.94 -10.66
CA MET A 150 13.49 -12.22 -9.95
C MET A 150 12.41 -11.66 -10.90
N ILE A 151 12.69 -11.63 -12.20
CA ILE A 151 11.77 -11.15 -13.22
C ILE A 151 10.77 -12.25 -13.55
N GLU A 152 9.48 -11.99 -13.42
CA GLU A 152 8.42 -12.92 -13.80
C GLU A 152 7.93 -12.65 -15.22
N SER A 153 7.61 -13.71 -15.95
CA SER A 153 7.10 -13.62 -17.31
C SER A 153 5.58 -13.70 -17.33
N ILE A 154 4.93 -12.84 -18.10
CA ILE A 154 3.48 -12.79 -18.28
C ILE A 154 3.10 -12.98 -19.76
N ASP A 155 2.02 -13.70 -20.01
CA ASP A 155 1.47 -13.93 -21.35
C ASP A 155 0.47 -12.84 -21.75
N PHE A 156 0.44 -12.52 -23.04
CA PHE A 156 -0.56 -11.60 -23.60
C PHE A 156 -1.99 -12.07 -23.30
N TYR A 157 -2.89 -11.12 -23.12
CA TYR A 157 -4.32 -11.32 -22.87
C TYR A 157 -4.68 -12.10 -21.59
N THR A 158 -3.69 -12.41 -20.74
CA THR A 158 -3.90 -13.11 -19.48
C THR A 158 -3.91 -12.11 -18.33
N THR A 159 -4.97 -12.12 -17.51
CA THR A 159 -5.04 -11.26 -16.33
C THR A 159 -4.36 -11.90 -15.13
N HIS A 160 -3.34 -11.24 -14.59
CA HIS A 160 -2.67 -11.61 -13.35
C HIS A 160 -3.07 -10.67 -12.23
N THR A 161 -3.37 -11.22 -11.04
CA THR A 161 -3.70 -10.42 -9.85
C THR A 161 -2.54 -10.47 -8.87
N VAL A 162 -1.98 -9.32 -8.53
CA VAL A 162 -0.83 -9.19 -7.62
C VAL A 162 -1.13 -8.10 -6.62
N SER A 163 -1.12 -8.44 -5.32
CA SER A 163 -1.39 -7.49 -4.24
C SER A 163 -2.68 -6.67 -4.41
N GLY A 164 -3.72 -7.24 -5.03
CA GLY A 164 -4.99 -6.55 -5.31
C GLY A 164 -5.01 -5.71 -6.61
N VAL A 165 -3.91 -5.66 -7.35
CA VAL A 165 -3.79 -5.03 -8.69
C VAL A 165 -3.98 -6.10 -9.76
N ARG A 166 -4.93 -5.90 -10.68
CA ARG A 166 -5.11 -6.79 -11.84
C ARG A 166 -4.36 -6.21 -13.05
N ILE A 167 -3.53 -7.02 -13.69
CA ILE A 167 -2.65 -6.62 -14.80
C ILE A 167 -2.95 -7.50 -16.00
N THR A 168 -3.22 -6.89 -17.16
CA THR A 168 -3.44 -7.62 -18.42
C THR A 168 -2.61 -6.97 -19.52
N PRO A 169 -1.60 -7.67 -20.09
CA PRO A 169 -0.79 -7.13 -21.17
C PRO A 169 -1.45 -7.34 -22.54
N TYR A 170 -1.40 -6.32 -23.38
CA TYR A 170 -1.83 -6.32 -24.78
C TYR A 170 -0.63 -6.02 -25.69
N PRO A 171 -0.55 -6.57 -26.92
CA PRO A 171 0.54 -6.25 -27.83
C PRO A 171 0.60 -4.75 -28.17
N ALA A 172 1.79 -4.14 -28.04
CA ALA A 172 2.04 -2.75 -28.39
C ALA A 172 2.59 -2.57 -29.82
N GLY A 173 2.88 -3.65 -30.54
CA GLY A 173 3.70 -3.57 -31.76
C GLY A 173 5.09 -3.09 -31.40
N HIS A 174 5.61 -2.05 -32.06
CA HIS A 174 6.88 -1.39 -31.77
C HIS A 174 8.14 -2.29 -31.85
N VAL A 175 8.29 -3.24 -30.93
CA VAL A 175 9.30 -4.31 -30.94
C VAL A 175 8.74 -5.64 -30.45
N LEU A 176 9.45 -6.73 -30.75
CA LEU A 176 9.02 -8.08 -30.35
C LEU A 176 8.82 -8.21 -28.83
N GLY A 177 7.58 -8.45 -28.42
CA GLY A 177 7.20 -8.62 -27.02
C GLY A 177 6.78 -7.33 -26.30
N ALA A 178 6.79 -6.17 -26.97
CA ALA A 178 6.31 -4.94 -26.35
C ALA A 178 4.84 -5.06 -25.94
N ALA A 179 4.52 -4.53 -24.76
CA ALA A 179 3.20 -4.65 -24.16
C ALA A 179 2.66 -3.30 -23.67
N MET A 180 1.38 -3.06 -23.99
CA MET A 180 0.54 -2.11 -23.29
C MET A 180 -0.08 -2.81 -22.08
N PHE A 181 0.08 -2.26 -20.89
CA PHE A 181 -0.47 -2.84 -19.66
C PHE A 181 -1.79 -2.18 -19.28
N LEU A 182 -2.86 -2.98 -19.27
CA LEU A 182 -4.12 -2.62 -18.64
C LEU A 182 -4.06 -3.01 -17.16
N MET A 183 -4.10 -2.02 -16.29
CA MET A 183 -4.12 -2.17 -14.83
C MET A 183 -5.51 -1.83 -14.29
N GLU A 184 -6.02 -2.63 -13.36
CA GLU A 184 -7.26 -2.37 -12.64
C GLU A 184 -6.98 -2.40 -11.14
N ILE A 185 -7.19 -1.25 -10.48
CA ILE A 185 -6.99 -1.04 -9.04
C ILE A 185 -8.30 -0.49 -8.47
N ALA A 186 -8.93 -1.24 -7.57
CA ALA A 186 -10.22 -0.87 -6.96
C ALA A 186 -11.31 -0.42 -7.97
N GLY A 187 -11.32 -1.02 -9.17
CA GLY A 187 -12.28 -0.70 -10.24
C GLY A 187 -11.82 0.39 -11.22
N LEU A 188 -10.80 1.19 -10.87
CA LEU A 188 -10.20 2.18 -11.75
C LEU A 188 -9.32 1.50 -12.80
N LYS A 189 -9.56 1.75 -14.08
CA LYS A 189 -8.84 1.11 -15.20
C LYS A 189 -7.86 2.08 -15.86
N ILE A 190 -6.58 1.73 -15.78
CA ILE A 190 -5.46 2.53 -16.28
C ILE A 190 -4.77 1.74 -17.39
N LEU A 191 -4.66 2.33 -18.59
CA LEU A 191 -3.92 1.76 -19.71
C LEU A 191 -2.59 2.51 -19.87
N PHE A 192 -1.48 1.81 -19.68
CA PHE A 192 -0.14 2.32 -20.00
C PHE A 192 0.34 1.72 -21.32
N THR A 193 0.68 2.55 -22.30
CA THR A 193 1.08 2.07 -23.63
C THR A 193 2.53 1.59 -23.71
N GLY A 194 3.42 2.14 -22.87
CA GLY A 194 4.84 2.17 -23.21
C GLY A 194 5.03 2.86 -24.57
N ASP A 195 5.98 2.36 -25.36
CA ASP A 195 6.08 2.70 -26.78
C ASP A 195 5.25 1.73 -27.62
N TYR A 196 4.51 2.26 -28.59
CA TYR A 196 3.58 1.49 -29.40
C TYR A 196 3.53 1.95 -30.86
N SER A 197 3.18 1.02 -31.76
CA SER A 197 2.99 1.28 -33.19
C SER A 197 1.62 0.80 -33.64
N ARG A 198 0.93 1.61 -34.44
CA ARG A 198 -0.31 1.20 -35.13
C ARG A 198 -0.11 0.83 -36.60
N GLU A 199 1.07 1.11 -37.15
CA GLU A 199 1.43 0.69 -38.50
C GLU A 199 1.79 -0.81 -38.52
N ASP A 200 1.24 -1.54 -39.50
CA ASP A 200 1.58 -2.95 -39.73
C ASP A 200 3.02 -3.08 -40.27
N ASP A 201 3.85 -3.78 -39.51
CA ASP A 201 5.21 -4.14 -39.91
C ASP A 201 5.25 -5.49 -40.64
N ARG A 202 6.39 -5.82 -41.27
CA ARG A 202 6.53 -7.15 -41.90
C ARG A 202 6.47 -8.28 -40.89
N HIS A 203 6.87 -8.05 -39.63
CA HIS A 203 6.98 -9.07 -38.60
C HIS A 203 6.18 -8.83 -37.30
N LEU A 204 5.79 -7.59 -36.98
CA LEU A 204 5.10 -7.26 -35.73
C LEU A 204 3.60 -7.11 -35.94
N VAL A 205 2.84 -7.30 -34.87
CA VAL A 205 1.40 -7.04 -34.79
C VAL A 205 1.19 -5.57 -34.41
N SER A 206 0.25 -4.88 -35.06
CA SER A 206 -0.13 -3.51 -34.69
C SER A 206 -0.80 -3.44 -33.32
N ALA A 207 -0.58 -2.37 -32.57
CA ALA A 207 -1.33 -2.07 -31.36
C ALA A 207 -2.82 -1.81 -31.63
N SER A 208 -3.67 -2.33 -30.75
CA SER A 208 -5.12 -2.17 -30.82
C SER A 208 -5.70 -1.83 -29.46
N VAL A 209 -6.82 -1.10 -29.43
CA VAL A 209 -7.54 -0.81 -28.18
C VAL A 209 -8.05 -2.12 -27.55
N PRO A 210 -7.90 -2.34 -26.24
CA PRO A 210 -8.48 -3.48 -25.54
C PRO A 210 -10.00 -3.63 -25.80
N PRO A 211 -10.47 -4.78 -26.30
CA PRO A 211 -11.85 -4.93 -26.71
C PRO A 211 -12.80 -5.00 -25.51
N GLY A 212 -13.92 -4.28 -25.57
CA GLY A 212 -15.00 -4.36 -24.57
C GLY A 212 -14.66 -3.77 -23.21
N VAL A 213 -13.58 -2.99 -23.09
CA VAL A 213 -13.15 -2.37 -21.83
C VAL A 213 -13.14 -0.86 -21.95
N LYS A 214 -13.89 -0.18 -21.08
CA LYS A 214 -13.79 1.28 -20.90
C LYS A 214 -12.56 1.61 -20.06
N ILE A 215 -11.70 2.47 -20.56
CA ILE A 215 -10.49 2.95 -19.88
C ILE A 215 -10.78 4.30 -19.21
N ASP A 216 -10.34 4.46 -17.96
CA ASP A 216 -10.52 5.69 -17.19
C ASP A 216 -9.31 6.62 -17.31
N VAL A 217 -8.10 6.04 -17.33
CA VAL A 217 -6.84 6.78 -17.49
C VAL A 217 -6.00 6.16 -18.59
N LEU A 218 -5.60 6.97 -19.55
CA LEU A 218 -4.64 6.58 -20.58
C LEU A 218 -3.30 7.28 -20.33
N ILE A 219 -2.23 6.51 -20.16
CA ILE A 219 -0.86 7.00 -20.11
C ILE A 219 -0.19 6.59 -21.43
N THR A 220 0.12 7.57 -22.27
CA THR A 220 0.57 7.32 -23.65
C THR A 220 1.85 8.08 -23.99
N GLU A 221 2.69 7.49 -24.84
CA GLU A 221 3.87 8.16 -25.37
C GLU A 221 3.51 9.36 -26.26
N SER A 222 4.50 10.23 -26.48
CA SER A 222 4.35 11.46 -27.28
C SER A 222 5.59 11.77 -28.15
N THR A 223 6.36 10.74 -28.50
CA THR A 223 7.66 10.81 -29.20
C THR A 223 7.65 11.73 -30.42
N PHE A 224 6.72 11.53 -31.35
CA PHE A 224 6.60 12.33 -32.58
C PHE A 224 5.68 13.57 -32.46
N GLY A 225 5.02 13.75 -31.32
CA GLY A 225 4.08 14.85 -31.09
C GLY A 225 2.97 14.91 -32.14
N ILE A 226 3.02 15.93 -33.01
CA ILE A 226 2.05 16.12 -34.11
C ILE A 226 2.63 15.81 -35.50
N SER A 227 3.86 15.28 -35.55
CA SER A 227 4.54 14.96 -36.82
C SER A 227 3.87 13.76 -37.48
N MET A 228 3.76 13.77 -38.80
CA MET A 228 3.15 12.68 -39.56
C MET A 228 4.22 11.91 -40.33
N HIS A 229 4.06 10.60 -40.44
CA HIS A 229 4.97 9.80 -41.23
C HIS A 229 4.60 9.85 -42.72
N THR A 230 5.64 9.86 -43.56
CA THR A 230 5.47 9.55 -44.98
C THR A 230 4.95 8.11 -45.11
N PRO A 231 4.02 7.82 -46.04
CA PRO A 231 3.51 6.46 -46.22
C PRO A 231 4.62 5.41 -46.36
N ARG A 232 4.42 4.22 -45.77
CA ARG A 232 5.44 3.16 -45.70
C ARG A 232 6.09 2.84 -47.04
N VAL A 233 5.26 2.64 -48.08
CA VAL A 233 5.71 2.26 -49.42
C VAL A 233 6.68 3.31 -49.99
N GLU A 234 6.39 4.59 -49.76
CA GLU A 234 7.25 5.67 -50.19
C GLU A 234 8.53 5.74 -49.35
N ARG A 235 8.45 5.56 -48.02
CA ARG A 235 9.65 5.48 -47.15
C ARG A 235 10.58 4.33 -47.55
N GLU A 236 10.04 3.16 -47.82
CA GLU A 236 10.82 2.00 -48.30
C GLU A 236 11.49 2.33 -49.65
N ALA A 237 10.76 2.94 -50.60
CA ALA A 237 11.34 3.34 -51.88
C ALA A 237 12.43 4.42 -51.72
N GLN A 238 12.23 5.40 -50.85
CA GLN A 238 13.21 6.46 -50.57
C GLN A 238 14.47 5.89 -49.89
N LEU A 239 14.31 4.97 -48.93
CA LEU A 239 15.43 4.28 -48.29
C LEU A 239 16.23 3.47 -49.31
N MET A 240 15.55 2.70 -50.17
CA MET A 240 16.25 1.91 -51.20
C MET A 240 16.98 2.81 -52.18
N LYS A 241 16.35 3.90 -52.63
CA LYS A 241 16.97 4.89 -53.51
C LYS A 241 18.25 5.45 -52.88
N ALA A 242 18.18 5.92 -51.64
CA ALA A 242 19.32 6.41 -50.87
C ALA A 242 20.47 5.41 -50.80
N ILE A 243 20.17 4.14 -50.48
CA ILE A 243 21.17 3.08 -50.44
C ILE A 243 21.77 2.86 -51.83
N THR A 244 20.96 2.71 -52.87
CA THR A 244 21.45 2.49 -54.24
C THR A 244 22.28 3.65 -54.76
N ASP A 245 21.95 4.90 -54.43
CA ASP A 245 22.71 6.09 -54.84
C ASP A 245 24.11 6.12 -54.20
N VAL A 246 24.26 5.60 -52.97
CA VAL A 246 25.56 5.42 -52.31
C VAL A 246 26.36 4.29 -52.98
N LEU A 247 25.69 3.19 -53.30
CA LEU A 247 26.33 2.02 -53.92
C LEU A 247 26.77 2.32 -55.37
N ASN A 248 25.97 3.03 -56.15
CA ASN A 248 26.24 3.37 -57.55
C ASN A 248 27.50 4.25 -57.72
N ARG A 249 27.82 5.08 -56.71
CA ARG A 249 29.07 5.88 -56.68
C ARG A 249 30.24 5.14 -56.02
N GLY A 250 30.10 3.86 -55.72
CA GLY A 250 31.14 3.01 -55.12
C GLY A 250 31.45 3.30 -53.66
N GLY A 251 30.50 3.89 -52.92
CA GLY A 251 30.61 4.17 -51.50
C GLY A 251 30.05 3.06 -50.59
N ARG A 252 30.20 3.26 -49.28
CA ARG A 252 29.60 2.42 -48.25
C ARG A 252 28.39 3.13 -47.62
N ALA A 253 27.30 2.38 -47.45
CA ALA A 253 26.10 2.86 -46.77
C ALA A 253 26.10 2.35 -45.32
N LEU A 254 26.24 3.25 -44.36
CA LEU A 254 26.15 2.97 -42.93
C LEU A 254 24.73 3.22 -42.43
N LEU A 255 24.11 2.19 -41.87
CA LEU A 255 22.81 2.27 -41.20
C LEU A 255 23.05 2.00 -39.70
N PRO A 256 23.22 3.03 -38.87
CA PRO A 256 23.34 2.84 -37.44
C PRO A 256 21.98 2.39 -36.88
N VAL A 257 21.94 1.23 -36.25
CA VAL A 257 20.73 0.61 -35.71
C VAL A 257 21.02 -0.08 -34.39
N PHE A 258 20.02 -0.18 -33.51
CA PHE A 258 20.15 -1.10 -32.37
C PHE A 258 20.19 -2.55 -32.87
N ALA A 259 20.91 -3.41 -32.15
CA ALA A 259 21.03 -4.81 -32.54
C ALA A 259 19.66 -5.51 -32.59
N LEU A 260 18.72 -5.09 -31.75
CA LEU A 260 17.40 -5.68 -31.57
C LEU A 260 16.32 -4.62 -31.77
N GLY A 261 15.17 -5.02 -32.32
CA GLY A 261 14.06 -4.14 -32.64
C GLY A 261 14.05 -3.80 -34.12
N ARG A 262 14.26 -2.53 -34.47
CA ARG A 262 14.07 -2.07 -35.86
C ARG A 262 15.06 -2.66 -36.87
N ALA A 263 16.23 -3.11 -36.43
CA ALA A 263 17.18 -3.78 -37.33
C ALA A 263 16.55 -5.00 -38.02
N GLN A 264 15.70 -5.77 -37.32
CA GLN A 264 15.06 -6.95 -37.90
C GLN A 264 14.12 -6.60 -39.06
N GLU A 265 13.39 -5.50 -38.96
CA GLU A 265 12.55 -5.00 -40.06
C GLU A 265 13.41 -4.60 -41.27
N LEU A 266 14.48 -3.82 -41.04
CA LEU A 266 15.35 -3.35 -42.10
C LEU A 266 16.04 -4.52 -42.82
N LEU A 267 16.41 -5.58 -42.08
CA LEU A 267 16.97 -6.79 -42.67
C LEU A 267 15.95 -7.50 -43.59
N LEU A 268 14.67 -7.57 -43.21
CA LEU A 268 13.62 -8.12 -44.06
C LEU A 268 13.41 -7.28 -45.32
N ILE A 269 13.40 -5.95 -45.20
CA ILE A 269 13.28 -5.02 -46.33
C ILE A 269 14.44 -5.20 -47.31
N LEU A 270 15.67 -5.21 -46.79
CA LEU A 270 16.88 -5.34 -47.60
C LEU A 270 16.99 -6.70 -48.29
N ASP A 271 16.72 -7.80 -47.58
CA ASP A 271 16.79 -9.16 -48.15
C ASP A 271 15.74 -9.34 -49.26
N GLU A 272 14.53 -8.81 -49.08
CA GLU A 272 13.51 -8.83 -50.14
C GLU A 272 13.92 -7.97 -51.35
N TYR A 273 14.44 -6.76 -51.12
CA TYR A 273 14.87 -5.88 -52.20
C TYR A 273 16.01 -6.50 -53.00
N TRP A 274 17.02 -7.08 -52.35
CA TRP A 274 18.12 -7.78 -53.01
C TRP A 274 17.64 -9.00 -53.80
N SER A 275 16.64 -9.72 -53.28
CA SER A 275 16.06 -10.86 -54.01
C SER A 275 15.40 -10.45 -55.33
N LYS A 276 14.86 -9.22 -55.41
CA LYS A 276 14.16 -8.70 -56.60
C LYS A 276 15.06 -8.00 -57.61
N HIS A 277 16.28 -7.60 -57.22
CA HIS A 277 17.17 -6.74 -58.02
C HIS A 277 18.54 -7.40 -58.25
N PRO A 278 18.74 -8.14 -59.36
CA PRO A 278 19.99 -8.85 -59.67
C PRO A 278 21.24 -7.98 -59.72
N GLU A 279 21.10 -6.69 -60.02
CA GLU A 279 22.19 -5.72 -60.13
C GLU A 279 22.88 -5.43 -58.78
N VAL A 280 22.14 -5.49 -57.67
CA VAL A 280 22.71 -5.26 -56.32
C VAL A 280 23.11 -6.55 -55.62
N GLN A 281 22.74 -7.74 -56.12
CA GLN A 281 23.00 -9.03 -55.47
C GLN A 281 24.49 -9.34 -55.24
N LYS A 282 25.39 -8.74 -56.02
CA LYS A 282 26.84 -8.89 -55.84
C LYS A 282 27.40 -8.09 -54.66
N ILE A 283 26.65 -7.08 -54.20
CA ILE A 283 27.05 -6.17 -53.13
C ILE A 283 26.64 -6.79 -51.79
N PRO A 284 27.58 -6.98 -50.85
CA PRO A 284 27.28 -7.61 -49.57
C PRO A 284 26.51 -6.66 -48.63
N ILE A 285 25.55 -7.23 -47.91
CA ILE A 285 24.90 -6.60 -46.75
C ILE A 285 25.50 -7.22 -45.49
N TYR A 286 26.05 -6.40 -44.61
CA TYR A 286 26.61 -6.83 -43.34
C TYR A 286 25.73 -6.39 -42.19
N TYR A 287 25.43 -7.33 -41.30
CA TYR A 287 24.80 -7.06 -40.02
C TYR A 287 25.83 -7.26 -38.91
N ASN A 288 26.37 -6.14 -38.43
CA ASN A 288 27.40 -6.09 -37.40
C ASN A 288 26.77 -5.95 -36.01
N SER A 289 26.74 -7.06 -35.28
CA SER A 289 26.43 -7.06 -33.85
C SER A 289 27.00 -8.30 -33.19
N SER A 290 27.61 -8.11 -32.01
CA SER A 290 28.09 -9.23 -31.18
C SER A 290 26.93 -10.14 -30.70
N LEU A 291 25.71 -9.60 -30.67
CA LEU A 291 24.49 -10.27 -30.24
C LEU A 291 23.68 -10.85 -31.38
N ALA A 292 23.95 -10.45 -32.63
CA ALA A 292 23.18 -10.81 -33.82
C ALA A 292 22.67 -12.27 -33.80
N ARG A 293 23.60 -13.22 -33.67
CA ARG A 293 23.27 -14.66 -33.70
C ARG A 293 22.36 -15.11 -32.56
N LYS A 294 22.59 -14.62 -31.34
CA LYS A 294 21.76 -14.98 -30.17
C LYS A 294 20.37 -14.36 -30.29
N CYS A 295 20.30 -13.13 -30.76
CA CYS A 295 19.07 -12.41 -31.01
C CYS A 295 18.19 -13.11 -32.05
N MET A 296 18.81 -13.55 -33.16
CA MET A 296 18.06 -14.25 -34.21
C MET A 296 17.43 -15.54 -33.70
N GLN A 297 18.10 -16.26 -32.78
CA GLN A 297 17.52 -17.44 -32.13
C GLN A 297 16.28 -17.08 -31.30
N VAL A 298 16.31 -15.96 -30.56
CA VAL A 298 15.16 -15.52 -29.78
C VAL A 298 13.98 -15.14 -30.70
N TYR A 299 14.25 -14.42 -31.79
CA TYR A 299 13.23 -14.10 -32.80
C TYR A 299 12.65 -15.34 -33.47
N GLN A 300 13.45 -16.38 -33.71
CA GLN A 300 13.00 -17.68 -34.22
C GLN A 300 12.12 -18.44 -33.21
N THR A 301 12.44 -18.36 -31.91
CA THR A 301 11.66 -19.04 -30.86
C THR A 301 10.27 -18.43 -30.69
N TYR A 302 10.15 -17.10 -30.78
CA TYR A 302 8.90 -16.37 -30.53
C TYR A 302 8.12 -16.00 -31.79
N VAL A 303 8.22 -16.80 -32.86
CA VAL A 303 7.43 -16.62 -34.10
C VAL A 303 5.92 -16.64 -33.84
N SER A 304 5.45 -17.34 -32.80
CA SER A 304 4.03 -17.35 -32.41
C SER A 304 3.49 -15.98 -32.02
N ALA A 305 4.34 -15.10 -31.47
CA ALA A 305 3.99 -13.73 -31.07
C ALA A 305 4.09 -12.71 -32.22
N MET A 306 4.51 -13.14 -33.40
CA MET A 306 4.62 -12.29 -34.61
C MET A 306 3.33 -12.32 -35.43
N ASN A 307 3.26 -11.47 -36.44
CA ASN A 307 2.11 -11.41 -37.35
C ASN A 307 2.01 -12.66 -38.26
N ASP A 308 0.87 -12.77 -38.95
CA ASP A 308 0.59 -13.93 -39.79
C ASP A 308 1.45 -13.96 -41.07
N ASN A 309 2.02 -12.82 -41.48
CA ASN A 309 2.94 -12.76 -42.61
C ASN A 309 4.22 -13.56 -42.32
N ILE A 310 4.84 -13.36 -41.15
CA ILE A 310 6.03 -14.13 -40.76
C ILE A 310 5.70 -15.59 -40.48
N LYS A 311 4.54 -15.90 -39.89
CA LYS A 311 4.12 -17.30 -39.71
C LYS A 311 4.03 -18.03 -41.04
N ARG A 312 3.46 -17.39 -42.07
CA ARG A 312 3.43 -17.91 -43.43
C ARG A 312 4.83 -18.04 -44.03
N LEU A 313 5.65 -16.98 -43.98
CA LEU A 313 7.01 -17.01 -44.51
C LEU A 313 7.87 -18.10 -43.84
N PHE A 314 7.67 -18.31 -42.54
CA PHE A 314 8.32 -19.37 -41.79
C PHE A 314 7.92 -20.74 -42.33
N ALA A 315 6.62 -20.99 -42.53
CA ALA A 315 6.13 -22.25 -43.10
C ALA A 315 6.64 -22.50 -44.53
N GLU A 316 6.63 -21.46 -45.38
CA GLU A 316 7.13 -21.53 -46.76
C GLU A 316 8.62 -21.90 -46.80
N ARG A 317 9.47 -21.19 -46.03
CA ARG A 317 10.90 -21.47 -46.00
C ARG A 317 11.25 -22.81 -45.37
N MET A 318 10.47 -23.26 -44.39
CA MET A 318 10.63 -24.60 -43.81
C MET A 318 10.32 -25.68 -44.85
N ALA A 319 9.26 -25.51 -45.64
CA ALA A 319 8.92 -26.43 -46.74
C ALA A 319 9.99 -26.43 -47.85
N GLU A 320 10.53 -25.26 -48.22
CA GLU A 320 11.65 -25.15 -49.17
C GLU A 320 12.92 -25.86 -48.66
N ALA A 321 13.23 -25.71 -47.37
CA ALA A 321 14.40 -26.35 -46.75
C ALA A 321 14.25 -27.87 -46.71
N GLU A 322 13.07 -28.37 -46.36
CA GLU A 322 12.74 -29.80 -46.38
C GLU A 322 12.85 -30.37 -47.80
N ALA A 323 12.32 -29.67 -48.81
CA ALA A 323 12.43 -30.06 -50.21
C ALA A 323 13.87 -30.06 -50.73
N ALA A 324 14.72 -29.15 -50.23
CA ALA A 324 16.14 -29.08 -50.56
C ALA A 324 17.02 -30.09 -49.81
N GLY A 325 16.45 -30.88 -48.89
CA GLY A 325 17.21 -31.79 -48.02
C GLY A 325 18.12 -31.08 -47.01
N ASP A 326 17.92 -29.78 -46.80
CA ASP A 326 18.74 -28.94 -45.93
C ASP A 326 18.08 -28.81 -44.55
N THR A 327 18.50 -29.66 -43.62
CA THR A 327 18.04 -29.63 -42.22
C THR A 327 18.66 -28.47 -41.41
N GLY A 328 19.55 -27.67 -42.03
CA GLY A 328 20.27 -26.58 -41.39
C GLY A 328 19.58 -25.22 -41.47
N ARG A 329 18.67 -25.00 -42.44
CA ARG A 329 17.96 -23.72 -42.62
C ARG A 329 16.88 -23.51 -41.57
N ARG A 330 16.93 -22.36 -40.89
CA ARG A 330 16.09 -22.04 -39.73
C ARG A 330 15.10 -20.90 -40.03
N GLY A 331 14.09 -21.20 -40.85
CA GLY A 331 12.87 -20.40 -40.98
C GLY A 331 13.02 -18.97 -41.54
N ALA A 332 12.07 -18.09 -41.18
CA ALA A 332 11.90 -16.74 -41.72
C ALA A 332 13.10 -15.77 -41.51
N TRP A 333 14.00 -16.09 -40.59
CA TRP A 333 15.14 -15.24 -40.20
C TRP A 333 16.48 -15.69 -40.81
N ASP A 334 16.45 -16.69 -41.70
CA ASP A 334 17.62 -17.11 -42.48
C ASP A 334 17.71 -16.30 -43.78
N PHE A 335 18.49 -15.22 -43.74
CA PHE A 335 18.62 -14.26 -44.84
C PHE A 335 19.55 -14.79 -45.95
N LYS A 336 19.19 -14.56 -47.22
CA LYS A 336 19.97 -15.04 -48.38
C LYS A 336 21.14 -14.10 -48.70
N PHE A 337 20.94 -12.79 -48.50
CA PHE A 337 21.90 -11.76 -48.91
C PHE A 337 22.61 -11.06 -47.74
N VAL A 338 22.17 -11.31 -46.51
CA VAL A 338 22.73 -10.68 -45.31
C VAL A 338 23.77 -11.60 -44.67
N ARG A 339 24.95 -11.05 -44.40
CA ARG A 339 26.05 -11.73 -43.70
C ARG A 339 26.20 -11.18 -42.29
N SER A 340 26.22 -12.07 -41.29
CA SER A 340 26.49 -11.67 -39.90
C SER A 340 27.98 -11.42 -39.68
N LEU A 341 28.32 -10.25 -39.13
CA LEU A 341 29.68 -9.86 -38.78
C LEU A 341 29.79 -9.68 -37.27
N LYS A 342 30.71 -10.42 -36.63
CA LYS A 342 30.90 -10.36 -35.17
C LYS A 342 31.92 -9.31 -34.72
N SER A 343 32.96 -9.09 -35.53
CA SER A 343 34.07 -8.19 -35.24
C SER A 343 34.49 -7.51 -36.54
N LEU A 344 34.88 -6.24 -36.42
CA LEU A 344 35.38 -5.44 -37.54
C LEU A 344 36.75 -5.94 -38.05
N GLU A 345 37.49 -6.73 -37.25
CA GLU A 345 38.76 -7.34 -37.68
C GLU A 345 38.59 -8.36 -38.82
N ARG A 346 37.40 -8.95 -38.95
CA ARG A 346 37.08 -9.91 -40.02
C ARG A 346 36.46 -9.24 -41.24
N PHE A 347 36.41 -7.93 -41.24
CA PHE A 347 35.81 -7.15 -42.30
C PHE A 347 36.91 -6.50 -43.15
N ASP A 348 37.01 -6.98 -44.38
CA ASP A 348 37.83 -6.34 -45.40
C ASP A 348 37.01 -5.21 -46.04
N ASP A 349 37.43 -3.96 -45.79
CA ASP A 349 36.75 -2.76 -46.29
C ASP A 349 37.05 -2.50 -47.78
N LEU A 350 36.62 -3.43 -48.62
CA LEU A 350 36.84 -3.43 -50.07
C LEU A 350 35.51 -3.29 -50.83
N GLY A 351 35.44 -2.28 -51.70
CA GLY A 351 34.28 -2.01 -52.54
C GLY A 351 33.10 -1.35 -51.81
N GLY A 352 31.94 -1.34 -52.46
CA GLY A 352 30.70 -0.85 -51.85
C GLY A 352 30.05 -1.94 -51.00
N CYS A 353 29.45 -1.54 -49.87
CA CYS A 353 28.68 -2.43 -49.01
C CYS A 353 27.58 -1.67 -48.28
N VAL A 354 26.58 -2.41 -47.79
CA VAL A 354 25.59 -1.90 -46.83
C VAL A 354 25.93 -2.47 -45.46
N MET A 355 26.04 -1.62 -44.45
CA MET A 355 26.48 -2.00 -43.11
C MET A 355 25.47 -1.54 -42.07
N LEU A 356 24.81 -2.50 -41.43
CA LEU A 356 23.96 -2.27 -40.27
C LEU A 356 24.81 -2.49 -39.02
N ALA A 357 25.04 -1.45 -38.23
CA ALA A 357 25.95 -1.52 -37.08
C ALA A 357 25.33 -0.90 -35.81
N SER A 358 25.59 -1.52 -34.67
CA SER A 358 25.16 -1.01 -33.35
C SER A 358 26.22 -0.15 -32.65
N PRO A 359 25.81 0.81 -31.80
CA PRO A 359 24.44 1.22 -31.45
C PRO A 359 23.81 2.21 -32.45
N GLY A 360 22.48 2.36 -32.42
CA GLY A 360 21.73 3.26 -33.32
C GLY A 360 22.04 4.74 -33.17
N MET A 361 22.34 5.19 -31.95
CA MET A 361 22.59 6.61 -31.65
C MET A 361 24.07 7.04 -31.76
N MET A 362 24.96 6.10 -32.10
CA MET A 362 26.37 6.35 -32.46
C MET A 362 27.23 7.04 -31.37
N GLN A 363 26.88 6.84 -30.09
CA GLN A 363 27.65 7.40 -28.97
C GLN A 363 29.02 6.71 -28.80
N SER A 364 29.06 5.40 -29.03
CA SER A 364 30.25 4.56 -28.91
C SER A 364 30.10 3.32 -29.80
N GLY A 365 31.01 2.35 -29.68
CA GLY A 365 30.89 1.05 -30.36
C GLY A 365 31.14 1.10 -31.87
N THR A 366 30.73 0.03 -32.57
CA THR A 366 31.12 -0.20 -33.96
C THR A 366 30.47 0.77 -34.95
N SER A 367 29.23 1.22 -34.71
CA SER A 367 28.61 2.25 -35.56
C SER A 367 29.35 3.58 -35.50
N ARG A 368 29.86 3.98 -34.33
CA ARG A 368 30.68 5.18 -34.16
C ARG A 368 32.05 5.02 -34.80
N GLU A 369 32.69 3.88 -34.63
CA GLU A 369 33.98 3.58 -35.26
C GLU A 369 33.91 3.63 -36.79
N LEU A 370 32.86 3.03 -37.37
CA LEU A 370 32.62 3.07 -38.81
C LEU A 370 32.32 4.47 -39.32
N LEU A 371 31.57 5.27 -38.55
CA LEU A 371 31.35 6.68 -38.89
C LEU A 371 32.66 7.45 -38.97
N GLU A 372 33.53 7.33 -37.96
CA GLU A 372 34.81 8.04 -37.94
C GLU A 372 35.70 7.64 -39.12
N ARG A 373 35.66 6.36 -39.53
CA ARG A 373 36.39 5.84 -40.71
C ARG A 373 35.81 6.32 -42.04
N TRP A 374 34.48 6.38 -42.16
CA TRP A 374 33.80 6.59 -43.44
C TRP A 374 33.35 8.02 -43.70
N ALA A 375 33.20 8.84 -42.66
CA ALA A 375 32.76 10.23 -42.78
C ALA A 375 33.63 11.10 -43.71
N PRO A 376 34.97 10.95 -43.78
CA PRO A 376 35.81 11.77 -44.67
C PRO A 376 35.65 11.54 -46.17
N ASP A 377 35.06 10.43 -46.61
CA ASP A 377 34.92 10.11 -48.03
C ASP A 377 33.52 10.53 -48.54
N PRO A 378 33.44 11.45 -49.54
CA PRO A 378 32.15 11.91 -50.08
C PRO A 378 31.34 10.83 -50.80
N ARG A 379 31.97 9.71 -51.17
CA ARG A 379 31.25 8.58 -51.77
C ARG A 379 30.38 7.85 -50.76
N ASN A 380 30.73 7.88 -49.47
CA ASN A 380 29.99 7.16 -48.45
C ASN A 380 28.69 7.89 -48.07
N GLY A 381 27.80 7.17 -47.38
CA GLY A 381 26.57 7.73 -46.86
C GLY A 381 26.20 7.14 -45.50
N VAL A 382 25.62 7.95 -44.64
CA VAL A 382 25.05 7.56 -43.34
C VAL A 382 23.55 7.77 -43.41
N ILE A 383 22.78 6.73 -43.11
CA ILE A 383 21.31 6.75 -43.19
C ILE A 383 20.73 6.45 -41.82
N ILE A 384 20.20 7.48 -41.16
CA ILE A 384 19.57 7.36 -39.85
C ILE A 384 18.14 6.83 -40.04
N THR A 385 17.82 5.73 -39.35
CA THR A 385 16.52 5.03 -39.50
C THR A 385 15.68 4.98 -38.22
N GLY A 386 16.25 5.33 -37.07
CA GLY A 386 15.55 5.37 -35.78
C GLY A 386 15.37 6.79 -35.26
N TYR A 387 14.60 6.92 -34.18
CA TYR A 387 14.50 8.19 -33.47
C TYR A 387 15.85 8.52 -32.80
N SER A 388 16.31 9.75 -32.98
CA SER A 388 17.57 10.23 -32.39
C SER A 388 17.28 11.19 -31.24
N VAL A 389 17.66 10.78 -30.03
CA VAL A 389 17.53 11.61 -28.82
C VAL A 389 18.49 12.78 -28.87
N GLU A 390 18.06 13.94 -28.36
CA GLU A 390 18.91 15.12 -28.24
C GLU A 390 20.17 14.86 -27.42
N GLY A 391 21.29 15.46 -27.83
CA GLY A 391 22.60 15.22 -27.22
C GLY A 391 23.31 13.94 -27.69
N THR A 392 22.76 13.24 -28.70
CA THR A 392 23.42 12.08 -29.33
C THR A 392 24.13 12.43 -30.64
N MET A 393 25.15 11.67 -31.00
CA MET A 393 25.84 11.84 -32.29
C MET A 393 24.90 11.64 -33.49
N ALA A 394 23.96 10.69 -33.40
CA ALA A 394 22.96 10.50 -34.45
C ALA A 394 22.08 11.74 -34.66
N LYS A 395 21.73 12.47 -33.59
CA LYS A 395 20.99 13.74 -33.72
C LYS A 395 21.88 14.86 -34.27
N GLN A 396 23.12 14.97 -33.79
CA GLN A 396 24.06 15.99 -34.23
C GLN A 396 24.42 15.85 -35.72
N ILE A 397 24.62 14.62 -36.23
CA ILE A 397 25.05 14.41 -37.62
C ILE A 397 23.96 14.74 -38.65
N VAL A 398 22.69 14.64 -38.28
CA VAL A 398 21.53 15.00 -39.13
C VAL A 398 21.52 16.50 -39.45
N HIS A 399 22.10 17.34 -38.58
CA HIS A 399 22.29 18.77 -38.86
C HIS A 399 23.47 19.07 -39.81
N GLU A 400 24.09 18.03 -40.38
CA GLU A 400 25.18 18.09 -41.35
C GLU A 400 26.37 18.98 -40.94
N PRO A 401 26.95 18.79 -39.74
CA PRO A 401 28.12 19.57 -39.34
C PRO A 401 29.30 19.33 -40.30
N ASP A 402 30.13 20.36 -40.53
CA ASP A 402 31.33 20.25 -41.38
C ASP A 402 32.37 19.27 -40.80
N GLN A 403 32.41 19.18 -39.47
CA GLN A 403 33.34 18.32 -38.74
C GLN A 403 32.63 17.63 -37.57
N ILE A 404 33.03 16.40 -37.28
CA ILE A 404 32.55 15.60 -36.14
C ILE A 404 33.70 15.35 -35.16
N PRO A 405 33.44 15.33 -33.83
CA PRO A 405 34.46 14.99 -32.85
C PRO A 405 34.81 13.50 -32.91
N ALA A 406 36.10 13.16 -32.89
CA ALA A 406 36.56 11.78 -32.80
C ALA A 406 36.64 11.33 -31.33
N ILE A 407 36.10 10.15 -31.03
CA ILE A 407 36.15 9.54 -29.69
C ILE A 407 37.16 8.40 -29.67
N MET A 408 37.26 7.61 -30.74
CA MET A 408 38.04 6.37 -30.74
C MET A 408 39.52 6.57 -31.10
N THR A 409 39.89 7.65 -31.79
CA THR A 409 41.30 7.93 -32.19
C THR A 409 42.23 8.25 -31.01
N ARG A 410 41.72 8.30 -29.77
CA ARG A 410 42.55 8.32 -28.56
C ARG A 410 43.18 6.96 -28.22
N ALA A 411 42.67 5.85 -28.78
CA ALA A 411 43.11 4.49 -28.43
C ALA A 411 44.19 3.90 -29.36
N SER A 412 44.43 4.44 -30.57
CA SER A 412 45.57 4.02 -31.36
C SER A 412 46.82 4.79 -30.93
N ASN A 413 47.83 4.07 -30.45
CA ASN A 413 49.20 4.51 -30.19
C ASN A 413 49.95 5.02 -31.44
N THR A 414 49.26 5.69 -32.36
CA THR A 414 49.87 6.48 -33.43
C THR A 414 50.33 7.80 -32.82
N ALA A 415 51.62 7.86 -32.52
CA ALA A 415 52.46 9.02 -32.23
C ALA A 415 51.69 10.35 -32.06
N ARG A 416 51.63 10.83 -30.80
CA ARG A 416 51.28 12.23 -30.48
C ARG A 416 51.91 13.15 -31.52
N ARG A 417 51.10 13.93 -32.23
CA ARG A 417 51.65 15.04 -33.02
C ARG A 417 52.36 15.98 -32.03
N PRO A 418 53.62 16.39 -32.28
CA PRO A 418 54.30 17.33 -31.39
C PRO A 418 53.49 18.62 -31.29
N GLY A 419 52.99 18.96 -30.09
CA GLY A 419 52.26 20.21 -29.82
C GLY A 419 50.78 20.12 -29.47
N GLN A 420 50.16 18.94 -29.42
CA GLN A 420 48.75 18.81 -29.06
C GLN A 420 48.53 18.99 -27.55
N ARG A 421 47.67 19.93 -27.15
CA ARG A 421 47.30 20.17 -25.74
C ARG A 421 46.42 19.03 -25.22
N GLU A 422 46.53 18.70 -23.93
CA GLU A 422 45.88 17.54 -23.27
C GLU A 422 44.34 17.46 -23.44
N ASN A 423 43.68 18.58 -23.79
CA ASN A 423 42.22 18.69 -23.93
C ASN A 423 41.72 18.98 -25.36
N GLU A 424 42.56 18.88 -26.40
CA GLU A 424 42.14 19.20 -27.77
C GLU A 424 41.45 17.99 -28.43
N GLN A 425 40.13 18.09 -28.69
CA GLN A 425 39.37 17.06 -29.39
C GLN A 425 39.81 16.98 -30.86
N THR A 426 40.10 15.77 -31.33
CA THR A 426 40.44 15.57 -32.75
C THR A 426 39.17 15.66 -33.58
N MET A 427 39.11 16.59 -34.53
CA MET A 427 37.96 16.78 -35.41
C MET A 427 38.16 16.06 -36.76
N ILE A 428 37.14 15.34 -37.21
CA ILE A 428 37.14 14.61 -38.48
C ILE A 428 36.21 15.34 -39.47
N PRO A 429 36.66 15.63 -40.70
CA PRO A 429 35.79 16.26 -41.70
C PRO A 429 34.66 15.32 -42.11
N ARG A 430 33.42 15.80 -42.08
CA ARG A 430 32.26 15.06 -42.60
C ARG A 430 32.04 15.45 -44.05
N ARG A 431 32.28 14.51 -44.97
CA ARG A 431 32.02 14.64 -46.41
C ARG A 431 30.97 13.66 -46.91
N CYS A 432 30.72 12.57 -46.20
CA CYS A 432 29.70 11.57 -46.54
C CYS A 432 28.27 12.15 -46.52
N THR A 433 27.37 11.71 -47.40
CA THR A 433 25.97 12.17 -47.37
C THR A 433 25.27 11.70 -46.09
N VAL A 434 24.41 12.53 -45.50
CA VAL A 434 23.60 12.16 -44.33
C VAL A 434 22.14 12.25 -44.72
N GLN A 435 21.38 11.21 -44.44
CA GLN A 435 19.95 11.16 -44.74
C GLN A 435 19.20 10.55 -43.57
N GLU A 436 17.97 11.01 -43.34
CA GLU A 436 17.10 10.50 -42.29
C GLU A 436 15.80 9.99 -42.91
N TYR A 437 15.52 8.71 -42.71
CA TYR A 437 14.26 8.09 -43.07
C TYR A 437 13.74 7.36 -41.84
N SER A 438 12.82 7.98 -41.11
CA SER A 438 12.30 7.37 -39.89
C SER A 438 11.59 6.06 -40.21
N PHE A 439 12.15 4.97 -39.73
CA PHE A 439 11.49 3.71 -39.48
C PHE A 439 11.34 3.53 -37.96
N ALA A 440 11.36 4.58 -37.15
CA ALA A 440 11.09 4.42 -35.72
C ALA A 440 9.66 3.84 -35.55
N ALA A 441 9.51 2.82 -34.72
CA ALA A 441 8.26 2.06 -34.58
C ALA A 441 7.29 2.72 -33.60
N HIS A 442 7.16 4.04 -33.64
CA HIS A 442 6.25 4.77 -32.76
C HIS A 442 5.05 5.25 -33.57
N VAL A 443 3.96 5.51 -32.88
CA VAL A 443 2.83 6.20 -33.48
C VAL A 443 3.22 7.58 -33.99
N ASP A 444 2.73 7.91 -35.17
CA ASP A 444 2.76 9.29 -35.63
C ASP A 444 1.69 10.13 -34.92
N GLY A 445 1.69 11.45 -35.16
CA GLY A 445 0.73 12.34 -34.52
C GLY A 445 -0.73 12.00 -34.85
N LYS A 446 -1.01 11.51 -36.07
CA LYS A 446 -2.37 11.15 -36.49
C LYS A 446 -2.82 9.85 -35.80
N GLU A 447 -2.00 8.81 -35.86
CA GLU A 447 -2.26 7.52 -35.24
C GLU A 447 -2.46 7.66 -33.73
N ASN A 448 -1.64 8.48 -33.08
CA ASN A 448 -1.74 8.74 -31.63
C ASN A 448 -3.04 9.48 -31.30
N MET A 449 -3.40 10.52 -32.07
CA MET A 449 -4.68 11.22 -31.89
C MET A 449 -5.89 10.31 -32.10
N GLU A 450 -5.87 9.46 -33.13
CA GLU A 450 -6.93 8.48 -33.41
C GLU A 450 -7.03 7.44 -32.29
N PHE A 451 -5.90 6.95 -31.77
CA PHE A 451 -5.87 6.02 -30.65
C PHE A 451 -6.46 6.64 -29.37
N VAL A 452 -6.07 7.86 -29.02
CA VAL A 452 -6.61 8.59 -27.86
C VAL A 452 -8.13 8.80 -28.00
N GLN A 453 -8.63 9.06 -29.21
CA GLN A 453 -10.07 9.19 -29.47
C GLN A 453 -10.81 7.85 -29.36
N GLU A 454 -10.23 6.77 -29.88
CA GLU A 454 -10.79 5.41 -29.85
C GLU A 454 -10.86 4.85 -28.43
N VAL A 455 -9.82 5.07 -27.62
CA VAL A 455 -9.80 4.70 -26.19
C VAL A 455 -10.86 5.49 -25.41
N GLY A 456 -11.06 6.77 -25.76
CA GLY A 456 -12.13 7.59 -25.18
C GLY A 456 -11.98 7.85 -23.68
N ALA A 457 -10.77 7.76 -23.12
CA ALA A 457 -10.53 7.96 -21.70
C ALA A 457 -10.86 9.40 -21.26
N PRO A 458 -11.46 9.59 -20.06
CA PRO A 458 -11.69 10.91 -19.49
C PRO A 458 -10.39 11.62 -19.06
N VAL A 459 -9.33 10.86 -18.77
CA VAL A 459 -8.01 11.39 -18.39
C VAL A 459 -6.93 10.80 -19.30
N VAL A 460 -6.06 11.67 -19.81
CA VAL A 460 -4.90 11.31 -20.64
C VAL A 460 -3.65 11.95 -20.04
N ILE A 461 -2.60 11.18 -19.84
CA ILE A 461 -1.29 11.63 -19.36
C ILE A 461 -0.28 11.35 -20.47
N LEU A 462 0.36 12.42 -20.96
CA LEU A 462 1.41 12.32 -21.97
C LEU A 462 2.76 12.14 -21.29
N VAL A 463 3.50 11.13 -21.72
CA VAL A 463 4.88 10.82 -21.30
C VAL A 463 5.74 10.56 -22.54
N HIS A 464 7.02 10.29 -22.35
CA HIS A 464 7.96 9.85 -23.37
C HIS A 464 7.90 10.69 -24.65
N GLY A 465 8.33 11.95 -24.54
CA GLY A 465 8.27 12.92 -25.62
C GLY A 465 8.95 14.23 -25.24
N GLU A 466 9.61 14.86 -26.20
CA GLU A 466 10.25 16.14 -25.98
C GLU A 466 9.20 17.20 -25.59
N LYS A 467 9.52 18.07 -24.62
CA LYS A 467 8.65 19.15 -24.14
C LYS A 467 7.91 19.90 -25.25
N GLY A 468 8.59 20.28 -26.33
CA GLY A 468 8.00 20.99 -27.46
C GLY A 468 6.94 20.18 -28.20
N ASN A 469 7.26 18.92 -28.53
CA ASN A 469 6.37 17.99 -29.21
C ASN A 469 5.17 17.60 -28.34
N MET A 470 5.42 17.29 -27.07
CA MET A 470 4.39 16.93 -26.09
C MET A 470 3.40 18.08 -25.87
N THR A 471 3.89 19.32 -25.75
CA THR A 471 3.02 20.51 -25.60
C THR A 471 2.13 20.72 -26.83
N ARG A 472 2.68 20.56 -28.03
CA ARG A 472 1.92 20.67 -29.28
C ARG A 472 0.83 19.59 -29.39
N LEU A 473 1.17 18.35 -29.04
CA LEU A 473 0.21 17.24 -29.00
C LEU A 473 -0.90 17.52 -27.99
N LYS A 474 -0.56 17.98 -26.78
CA LYS A 474 -1.54 18.39 -25.76
C LYS A 474 -2.50 19.46 -26.28
N SER A 475 -1.99 20.54 -26.89
CA SER A 475 -2.83 21.59 -27.46
C SER A 475 -3.76 21.05 -28.55
N LYS A 476 -3.26 20.14 -29.39
CA LYS A 476 -4.05 19.54 -30.46
C LYS A 476 -5.14 18.61 -29.91
N LEU A 477 -4.83 17.79 -28.91
CA LEU A 477 -5.80 16.92 -28.24
C LEU A 477 -6.88 17.74 -27.51
N LEU A 478 -6.50 18.83 -26.84
CA LEU A 478 -7.44 19.76 -26.21
C LEU A 478 -8.39 20.42 -27.22
N SER A 479 -7.94 20.64 -28.47
CA SER A 479 -8.81 21.19 -29.52
C SER A 479 -9.99 20.28 -29.88
N PHE A 480 -9.87 18.96 -29.65
CA PHE A 480 -10.97 18.02 -29.85
C PHE A 480 -12.02 18.06 -28.72
N ASN A 481 -11.70 18.64 -27.56
CA ASN A 481 -12.67 18.77 -26.47
C ASN A 481 -13.85 19.68 -26.81
N ALA A 482 -13.70 20.58 -27.79
CA ALA A 482 -14.77 21.48 -28.22
C ALA A 482 -16.03 20.75 -28.70
N GLN A 483 -15.90 19.50 -29.13
CA GLN A 483 -17.01 18.67 -29.64
C GLN A 483 -17.57 17.71 -28.58
N LYS A 484 -16.97 17.62 -27.39
CA LYS A 484 -17.36 16.64 -26.35
C LYS A 484 -18.24 17.27 -25.27
N THR A 485 -19.25 16.54 -24.83
CA THR A 485 -20.11 16.91 -23.69
C THR A 485 -19.35 16.87 -22.35
N ILE A 486 -18.44 15.89 -22.19
CA ILE A 486 -17.52 15.80 -21.05
C ILE A 486 -16.10 15.99 -21.60
N PRO A 487 -15.40 17.08 -21.24
CA PRO A 487 -14.06 17.34 -21.76
C PRO A 487 -13.05 16.34 -21.19
N THR A 488 -12.18 15.82 -22.04
CA THR A 488 -11.05 14.96 -21.61
C THR A 488 -9.99 15.84 -20.94
N LYS A 489 -9.53 15.46 -19.74
CA LYS A 489 -8.43 16.12 -19.04
C LYS A 489 -7.10 15.59 -19.58
N ILE A 490 -6.22 16.47 -20.04
CA ILE A 490 -4.93 16.09 -20.66
C ILE A 490 -3.79 16.71 -19.86
N TYR A 491 -2.88 15.86 -19.39
CA TYR A 491 -1.72 16.23 -18.58
C TYR A 491 -0.40 15.94 -19.33
N SER A 492 0.65 16.68 -18.97
CA SER A 492 1.98 16.58 -19.58
C SER A 492 3.04 16.91 -18.51
N PRO A 493 3.13 16.09 -17.45
CA PRO A 493 3.95 16.40 -16.29
C PRO A 493 5.44 16.40 -16.65
N ALA A 494 6.21 17.29 -16.03
CA ALA A 494 7.66 17.21 -16.02
C ALA A 494 8.14 16.10 -15.07
N ASN A 495 9.43 15.77 -15.14
CA ASN A 495 10.05 14.93 -14.12
C ASN A 495 9.88 15.55 -12.73
N CYS A 496 9.58 14.70 -11.76
CA CYS A 496 9.33 15.03 -10.35
C CYS A 496 8.07 15.90 -10.12
N GLU A 497 7.23 16.09 -11.14
CA GLU A 497 5.92 16.73 -10.99
C GLU A 497 4.87 15.69 -10.57
N GLU A 498 4.31 15.85 -9.38
CA GLU A 498 3.24 15.00 -8.86
C GLU A 498 1.87 15.48 -9.36
N LEU A 499 1.10 14.56 -9.94
CA LEU A 499 -0.28 14.79 -10.35
C LEU A 499 -1.22 14.03 -9.42
N ARG A 500 -2.18 14.73 -8.81
CA ARG A 500 -3.27 14.13 -8.03
C ARG A 500 -4.59 14.31 -8.75
N ILE A 501 -5.25 13.20 -9.04
CA ILE A 501 -6.48 13.17 -9.82
C ILE A 501 -7.55 12.47 -8.99
N PRO A 502 -8.60 13.18 -8.56
CA PRO A 502 -9.65 12.56 -7.73
C PRO A 502 -10.53 11.64 -8.58
N PHE A 503 -10.71 10.41 -8.12
CA PHE A 503 -11.64 9.44 -8.68
C PHE A 503 -12.63 9.00 -7.59
N LYS A 504 -13.77 9.68 -7.51
CA LYS A 504 -14.90 9.24 -6.68
C LYS A 504 -15.53 8.01 -7.36
N THR A 505 -15.36 6.84 -6.77
CA THR A 505 -16.04 5.62 -7.19
C THR A 505 -16.99 5.17 -6.09
N ASP A 506 -18.22 4.81 -6.48
CA ASP A 506 -19.18 4.27 -5.53
C ASP A 506 -18.67 2.94 -4.98
N LYS A 507 -18.60 2.82 -3.65
CA LYS A 507 -18.25 1.55 -2.99
C LYS A 507 -19.42 0.58 -3.11
N ILE A 508 -19.28 -0.43 -3.97
CA ILE A 508 -20.31 -1.45 -4.17
C ILE A 508 -20.06 -2.62 -3.21
N ALA A 509 -20.98 -2.82 -2.27
CA ALA A 509 -21.02 -4.01 -1.42
C ALA A 509 -21.98 -5.06 -2.01
N LYS A 510 -21.52 -6.32 -2.13
CA LYS A 510 -22.39 -7.43 -2.53
C LYS A 510 -23.01 -8.08 -1.30
N VAL A 511 -24.33 -8.20 -1.26
CA VAL A 511 -25.01 -8.96 -0.21
C VAL A 511 -24.92 -10.44 -0.53
N VAL A 512 -24.47 -11.26 0.43
CA VAL A 512 -24.23 -12.70 0.25
C VAL A 512 -24.85 -13.48 1.42
N GLY A 513 -25.24 -14.74 1.16
CA GLY A 513 -25.79 -15.64 2.18
C GLY A 513 -27.26 -15.36 2.48
N LYS A 514 -27.67 -15.54 3.74
CA LYS A 514 -29.07 -15.37 4.18
C LYS A 514 -29.57 -13.95 4.00
N LEU A 515 -28.70 -12.94 4.13
CA LEU A 515 -29.08 -11.54 3.91
C LEU A 515 -29.51 -11.26 2.46
N ALA A 516 -29.09 -12.08 1.50
CA ALA A 516 -29.52 -11.93 0.10
C ALA A 516 -30.97 -12.38 -0.14
N SER A 517 -31.58 -13.09 0.83
CA SER A 517 -33.00 -13.48 0.77
C SER A 517 -33.96 -12.38 1.24
N ILE A 518 -33.43 -11.33 1.89
CA ILE A 518 -34.21 -10.18 2.33
C ILE A 518 -34.49 -9.31 1.11
N THR A 519 -35.76 -8.93 0.91
CA THR A 519 -36.15 -8.02 -0.18
C THR A 519 -35.37 -6.71 -0.04
N PRO A 520 -34.70 -6.23 -1.09
CA PRO A 520 -33.94 -4.99 -0.99
C PRO A 520 -34.87 -3.83 -0.60
N PRO A 521 -34.49 -2.98 0.36
CA PRO A 521 -35.27 -1.79 0.69
C PRO A 521 -35.42 -0.95 -0.59
N MET A 522 -36.66 -0.61 -0.94
CA MET A 522 -36.90 0.16 -2.16
C MET A 522 -36.17 1.51 -2.09
N PRO A 523 -35.43 1.91 -3.14
CA PRO A 523 -34.75 3.19 -3.15
C PRO A 523 -35.79 4.31 -3.06
N ARG A 524 -35.65 5.17 -2.04
CA ARG A 524 -36.39 6.44 -1.98
C ARG A 524 -36.05 7.21 -3.25
N SER A 525 -37.05 7.39 -4.12
CA SER A 525 -36.95 8.15 -5.35
C SER A 525 -36.46 9.57 -5.06
N LEU A 526 -35.15 9.83 -5.24
CA LEU A 526 -34.63 11.16 -5.44
C LEU A 526 -34.94 11.57 -6.89
N THR A 527 -36.10 12.16 -7.13
CA THR A 527 -36.37 12.86 -8.39
C THR A 527 -35.61 14.19 -8.40
N PRO A 528 -34.73 14.45 -9.38
CA PRO A 528 -34.21 15.78 -9.64
C PRO A 528 -35.23 16.54 -10.50
N GLY A 529 -35.93 17.50 -9.90
CA GLY A 529 -36.77 18.46 -10.60
C GLY A 529 -38.18 17.97 -10.93
N GLY A 530 -39.15 18.32 -10.08
CA GLY A 530 -40.58 18.22 -10.35
C GLY A 530 -41.30 19.26 -9.49
N SER A 531 -41.98 20.18 -10.14
CA SER A 531 -42.72 21.32 -9.61
C SER A 531 -43.62 21.02 -8.42
N GLU A 532 -43.70 21.99 -7.50
CA GLU A 532 -44.84 22.19 -6.60
C GLU A 532 -46.13 22.36 -7.42
N ALA A 533 -46.85 21.27 -7.66
CA ALA A 533 -48.28 21.27 -7.96
C ALA A 533 -48.82 19.85 -7.81
N ASP A 534 -49.93 19.74 -7.09
CA ASP A 534 -50.82 18.58 -7.00
C ASP A 534 -50.35 17.36 -6.21
N GLN A 535 -50.40 17.49 -4.88
CA GLN A 535 -50.90 16.41 -4.01
C GLN A 535 -51.86 16.97 -2.95
N ALA A 536 -53.02 17.45 -3.41
CA ALA A 536 -54.23 17.46 -2.60
C ALA A 536 -54.89 16.08 -2.76
N GLY A 537 -54.60 15.17 -1.83
CA GLY A 537 -55.30 13.90 -1.71
C GLY A 537 -54.39 12.68 -1.70
N VAL A 538 -53.73 12.42 -0.57
CA VAL A 538 -53.88 11.21 0.26
C VAL A 538 -53.24 11.56 1.61
N LYS A 539 -54.02 12.15 2.52
CA LYS A 539 -53.72 12.10 3.96
C LYS A 539 -54.41 10.84 4.48
N GLN A 540 -53.77 9.70 4.34
CA GLN A 540 -54.20 8.49 5.04
C GLN A 540 -52.96 7.67 5.42
N GLU A 541 -52.70 7.67 6.72
CA GLU A 541 -52.07 6.59 7.50
C GLU A 541 -50.77 5.99 6.94
N LEU A 542 -49.64 6.57 7.34
CA LEU A 542 -48.35 5.85 7.42
C LEU A 542 -47.66 6.21 8.75
N GLU A 543 -48.27 5.78 9.85
CA GLU A 543 -47.54 5.47 11.08
C GLU A 543 -47.00 4.05 10.94
N GLY A 544 -45.67 3.89 10.92
CA GLY A 544 -45.02 2.58 11.11
C GLY A 544 -44.43 1.86 9.89
N GLU A 545 -43.88 2.56 8.88
CA GLU A 545 -42.91 1.88 8.01
C GLU A 545 -41.61 1.65 8.80
N ASN A 546 -41.47 0.44 9.35
CA ASN A 546 -40.15 -0.11 9.70
C ASN A 546 -39.30 0.00 8.44
N VAL A 547 -38.32 0.91 8.44
CA VAL A 547 -37.25 0.88 7.45
C VAL A 547 -36.60 -0.49 7.62
N ASP A 548 -36.68 -1.35 6.61
CA ASP A 548 -36.01 -2.66 6.59
C ASP A 548 -34.50 -2.41 6.56
N ILE A 549 -33.92 -2.17 7.74
CA ILE A 549 -32.50 -2.00 7.96
C ILE A 549 -31.87 -3.37 7.79
N ILE A 550 -31.10 -3.54 6.72
CA ILE A 550 -30.26 -4.73 6.54
C ILE A 550 -29.05 -4.58 7.47
N SER A 551 -29.04 -5.35 8.56
CA SER A 551 -27.91 -5.44 9.48
C SER A 551 -27.07 -6.69 9.15
N GLY A 552 -25.75 -6.53 9.16
CA GLY A 552 -24.82 -7.60 8.82
C GLY A 552 -23.38 -7.20 9.06
N VAL A 553 -22.48 -8.15 8.86
CA VAL A 553 -21.04 -7.94 8.94
C VAL A 553 -20.53 -7.61 7.54
N LEU A 554 -19.88 -6.46 7.41
CA LEU A 554 -19.25 -6.02 6.18
C LEU A 554 -17.80 -6.51 6.14
N ILE A 555 -17.47 -7.30 5.14
CA ILE A 555 -16.14 -7.89 4.95
C ILE A 555 -15.52 -7.30 3.70
N GLN A 556 -14.31 -6.78 3.84
CA GLN A 556 -13.51 -6.29 2.74
C GLN A 556 -12.34 -7.25 2.48
N ASN A 557 -12.31 -7.85 1.29
CA ASN A 557 -11.17 -8.62 0.80
C ASN A 557 -10.53 -7.85 -0.37
N ASP A 558 -9.35 -7.27 -0.14
CA ASP A 558 -8.73 -6.23 -0.96
C ASP A 558 -9.70 -5.05 -1.19
N PHE A 559 -10.32 -4.99 -2.36
CA PHE A 559 -11.29 -3.96 -2.75
C PHE A 559 -12.72 -4.51 -2.91
N LYS A 560 -12.92 -5.81 -2.75
CA LYS A 560 -14.24 -6.43 -2.83
C LYS A 560 -14.91 -6.36 -1.46
N ILE A 561 -16.03 -5.67 -1.40
CA ILE A 561 -16.84 -5.54 -0.19
C ILE A 561 -18.02 -6.49 -0.27
N SER A 562 -18.22 -7.30 0.76
CA SER A 562 -19.34 -8.23 0.88
C SER A 562 -20.05 -8.00 2.21
N LEU A 563 -21.38 -7.92 2.20
CA LEU A 563 -22.22 -7.84 3.39
C LEU A 563 -22.86 -9.21 3.63
N MET A 564 -22.65 -9.80 4.79
CA MET A 564 -23.16 -11.13 5.13
C MET A 564 -23.65 -11.22 6.57
N ALA A 565 -24.51 -12.21 6.87
CA ALA A 565 -24.94 -12.47 8.24
C ALA A 565 -23.75 -13.03 9.06
N PRO A 566 -23.71 -12.80 10.39
CA PRO A 566 -22.67 -13.37 11.24
C PRO A 566 -22.55 -14.91 11.13
N GLU A 567 -23.66 -15.59 10.87
CA GLU A 567 -23.71 -17.05 10.71
C GLU A 567 -23.01 -17.54 9.43
N ASP A 568 -23.00 -16.70 8.40
CA ASP A 568 -22.48 -17.02 7.06
C ASP A 568 -20.95 -16.75 6.95
N LEU A 569 -20.34 -16.09 7.95
CA LEU A 569 -18.91 -15.78 8.02
C LEU A 569 -18.03 -17.02 7.81
N LYS A 570 -18.40 -18.15 8.40
CA LYS A 570 -17.61 -19.38 8.34
C LYS A 570 -17.61 -19.98 6.94
N GLU A 571 -18.76 -19.95 6.26
CA GLU A 571 -18.93 -20.57 4.95
C GLU A 571 -18.37 -19.69 3.82
N TYR A 572 -18.61 -18.38 3.87
CA TYR A 572 -18.27 -17.47 2.76
C TYR A 572 -16.94 -16.72 2.96
N ALA A 573 -16.52 -16.47 4.20
CA ALA A 573 -15.27 -15.75 4.50
C ALA A 573 -14.20 -16.62 5.17
N GLY A 574 -14.53 -17.87 5.55
CA GLY A 574 -13.62 -18.75 6.28
C GLY A 574 -13.32 -18.27 7.72
N LEU A 575 -14.08 -17.30 8.23
CA LEU A 575 -13.91 -16.73 9.56
C LEU A 575 -14.81 -17.46 10.56
N THR A 576 -14.22 -18.00 11.63
CA THR A 576 -14.99 -18.61 12.72
C THR A 576 -15.45 -17.56 13.72
N THR A 577 -16.74 -17.56 14.02
CA THR A 577 -17.31 -16.77 15.12
C THR A 577 -17.12 -17.50 16.45
N THR A 578 -16.62 -16.80 17.46
CA THR A 578 -16.49 -17.30 18.83
C THR A 578 -17.30 -16.40 19.75
N THR A 579 -18.24 -16.97 20.50
CA THR A 579 -18.95 -16.27 21.56
C THR A 579 -18.29 -16.59 22.90
N ILE A 580 -17.94 -15.57 23.67
CA ILE A 580 -17.40 -15.74 25.03
C ILE A 580 -18.56 -15.65 26.01
N LEU A 581 -18.76 -16.69 26.80
CA LEU A 581 -19.78 -16.72 27.85
C LEU A 581 -19.10 -16.54 29.21
N CYS A 582 -19.49 -15.49 29.92
CA CYS A 582 -18.97 -15.13 31.22
C CYS A 582 -19.91 -15.65 32.31
N ARG A 583 -19.33 -16.22 33.38
CA ARG A 583 -20.07 -16.71 34.55
C ARG A 583 -19.39 -16.27 35.84
N GLN A 584 -20.16 -15.66 36.73
CA GLN A 584 -19.72 -15.31 38.07
C GLN A 584 -20.58 -16.05 39.10
N HIS A 585 -19.92 -16.73 40.03
CA HIS A 585 -20.58 -17.44 41.13
C HIS A 585 -20.40 -16.64 42.42
N ILE A 586 -21.50 -16.36 43.11
CA ILE A 586 -21.51 -15.68 44.41
C ILE A 586 -22.42 -16.45 45.37
N THR A 587 -22.20 -16.28 46.68
CA THR A 587 -23.04 -16.89 47.72
C THR A 587 -23.56 -15.80 48.62
N LEU A 588 -24.87 -15.58 48.61
CA LEU A 588 -25.55 -14.58 49.42
C LEU A 588 -26.17 -15.27 50.64
N SER A 589 -25.66 -14.96 51.84
CA SER A 589 -26.03 -15.70 53.06
C SER A 589 -27.28 -15.14 53.75
N ALA A 590 -27.55 -13.84 53.56
CA ALA A 590 -28.59 -13.11 54.28
C ALA A 590 -29.78 -12.69 53.40
N ALA A 591 -29.61 -12.69 52.08
CA ALA A 591 -30.62 -12.23 51.13
C ALA A 591 -31.49 -13.39 50.63
N GLY A 592 -32.79 -13.36 50.94
CA GLY A 592 -33.77 -14.28 50.35
C GLY A 592 -34.06 -13.97 48.89
N ILE A 593 -34.66 -14.94 48.18
CA ILE A 593 -35.01 -14.83 46.74
C ILE A 593 -35.88 -13.60 46.46
N ASP A 594 -36.85 -13.32 47.34
CA ASP A 594 -37.76 -12.17 47.20
C ASP A 594 -37.04 -10.82 47.32
N LEU A 595 -35.97 -10.76 48.13
CA LEU A 595 -35.18 -9.54 48.33
C LEU A 595 -34.27 -9.27 47.12
N ILE A 596 -33.69 -10.34 46.56
CA ILE A 596 -32.91 -10.29 45.30
C ILE A 596 -33.82 -9.79 44.17
N ARG A 597 -35.02 -10.36 44.05
CA ARG A 597 -36.01 -9.95 43.06
C ARG A 597 -36.37 -8.47 43.21
N TRP A 598 -36.75 -8.04 44.41
CA TRP A 598 -37.14 -6.65 44.67
C TRP A 598 -36.02 -5.66 44.30
N ALA A 599 -34.78 -5.98 44.61
CA ALA A 599 -33.65 -5.11 44.32
C ALA A 599 -33.34 -5.04 42.82
N LEU A 600 -33.38 -6.17 42.12
CA LEU A 600 -33.20 -6.21 40.67
C LEU A 600 -34.33 -5.46 39.94
N GLU A 601 -35.58 -5.63 40.37
CA GLU A 601 -36.73 -4.89 39.83
C GLU A 601 -36.62 -3.37 40.12
N GLY A 602 -36.13 -3.00 41.30
CA GLY A 602 -35.95 -1.60 41.70
C GLY A 602 -34.87 -0.87 40.88
N THR A 603 -33.84 -1.57 40.40
CA THR A 603 -32.76 -0.97 39.61
C THR A 603 -32.99 -1.07 38.10
N PHE A 604 -33.51 -2.19 37.59
CA PHE A 604 -33.59 -2.46 36.15
C PHE A 604 -35.02 -2.45 35.59
N GLY A 605 -36.04 -2.21 36.43
CA GLY A 605 -37.45 -2.26 36.03
C GLY A 605 -37.97 -3.71 35.94
N ALA A 606 -38.85 -4.00 34.97
CA ALA A 606 -39.45 -5.33 34.86
C ALA A 606 -38.40 -6.39 34.46
N ILE A 607 -38.19 -7.39 35.31
CA ILE A 607 -37.33 -8.56 35.03
C ILE A 607 -38.18 -9.80 34.75
N LYS A 608 -37.68 -10.72 33.90
CA LYS A 608 -38.41 -11.97 33.59
C LYS A 608 -37.98 -13.06 34.56
N GLU A 609 -38.93 -13.64 35.30
CA GLU A 609 -38.71 -14.78 36.20
C GLU A 609 -39.06 -16.10 35.48
N THR A 610 -38.16 -17.08 35.53
CA THR A 610 -38.40 -18.45 35.08
C THR A 610 -38.06 -19.43 36.20
N ARG A 611 -39.00 -20.31 36.55
CA ARG A 611 -38.78 -21.37 37.55
C ARG A 611 -38.31 -22.65 36.87
N LEU A 612 -37.19 -23.19 37.33
CA LEU A 612 -36.62 -24.46 36.86
C LEU A 612 -36.87 -25.54 37.93
N THR A 613 -37.65 -26.56 37.58
CA THR A 613 -37.87 -27.75 38.42
C THR A 613 -37.23 -28.96 37.75
N ASP A 614 -36.31 -29.64 38.45
CA ASP A 614 -35.76 -30.92 38.00
C ASP A 614 -36.90 -31.96 37.84
N VAL A 615 -37.04 -32.52 36.63
CA VAL A 615 -37.92 -33.67 36.39
C VAL A 615 -37.23 -34.92 36.96
N ALA A 616 -37.91 -35.62 37.86
CA ALA A 616 -37.39 -36.78 38.58
C ALA A 616 -36.78 -37.86 37.67
N VAL A 617 -35.62 -38.37 38.09
CA VAL A 617 -34.97 -39.56 37.54
C VAL A 617 -35.83 -40.78 37.85
N GLU A 618 -36.37 -41.46 36.83
CA GLU A 618 -37.10 -42.72 36.97
C GLU A 618 -36.18 -43.84 37.48
N GLY A 619 -36.32 -44.20 38.76
CA GLY A 619 -35.70 -45.37 39.37
C GLY A 619 -36.57 -46.63 39.19
N LYS A 620 -36.04 -47.62 38.46
CA LYS A 620 -36.61 -48.97 38.30
C LYS A 620 -36.92 -49.63 39.65
N MET A 621 -38.15 -50.14 39.80
CA MET A 621 -38.51 -51.16 40.80
C MET A 621 -37.90 -52.51 40.44
N ASN A 622 -37.24 -53.15 41.41
CA ASN A 622 -37.25 -54.60 41.57
C ASN A 622 -37.12 -54.91 43.06
N GLY A 623 -38.09 -55.65 43.60
CA GLY A 623 -38.16 -56.00 45.01
C GLY A 623 -37.29 -57.21 45.38
N THR A 624 -36.93 -57.29 46.66
CA THR A 624 -37.19 -58.44 47.54
C THR A 624 -36.91 -58.08 49.00
N GLU A 625 -37.55 -58.85 49.87
CA GLU A 625 -37.83 -58.75 51.31
C GLU A 625 -36.68 -58.44 52.31
N ASN A 626 -37.15 -57.99 53.48
CA ASN A 626 -36.58 -58.01 54.84
C ASN A 626 -35.72 -56.82 55.33
N GLY A 627 -36.39 -55.96 56.10
CA GLY A 627 -36.02 -55.72 57.50
C GLY A 627 -34.95 -54.68 57.78
N HIS A 628 -35.34 -53.40 57.86
CA HIS A 628 -35.06 -52.46 58.96
C HIS A 628 -35.58 -51.07 58.53
N LYS A 629 -36.44 -50.44 59.33
CA LYS A 629 -36.84 -49.05 59.13
C LYS A 629 -35.72 -48.15 59.67
N GLU A 630 -34.96 -47.55 58.77
CA GLU A 630 -34.30 -46.27 59.03
C GLU A 630 -35.18 -45.19 58.39
N GLU A 631 -35.65 -44.24 59.21
CA GLU A 631 -36.23 -43.00 58.71
C GLU A 631 -35.09 -42.17 58.13
N ALA A 632 -34.99 -42.14 56.80
CA ALA A 632 -34.06 -41.28 56.07
C ALA A 632 -34.76 -39.96 55.73
N ASP A 633 -34.02 -38.89 55.98
CA ASP A 633 -34.41 -37.50 55.99
C ASP A 633 -34.98 -36.96 54.66
N GLU A 634 -35.93 -36.03 54.84
CA GLU A 634 -36.37 -34.92 53.97
C GLU A 634 -36.04 -34.98 52.46
N GLU A 635 -37.09 -35.14 51.63
CA GLU A 635 -37.06 -34.80 50.20
C GLU A 635 -36.66 -33.32 50.01
N VAL A 636 -35.42 -33.07 49.60
CA VAL A 636 -34.94 -31.71 49.27
C VAL A 636 -35.57 -31.27 47.94
N ASN A 637 -36.58 -30.40 48.04
CA ASN A 637 -37.25 -29.76 46.91
C ASN A 637 -36.26 -28.81 46.19
N ARG A 638 -35.71 -29.22 45.04
CA ARG A 638 -34.76 -28.42 44.22
C ARG A 638 -35.51 -27.51 43.24
N THR A 639 -36.05 -26.42 43.75
CA THR A 639 -36.57 -25.32 42.92
C THR A 639 -35.47 -24.28 42.70
N GLU A 640 -35.04 -24.09 41.46
CA GLU A 640 -34.12 -23.01 41.07
C GLU A 640 -34.90 -21.89 40.36
N ILE A 641 -34.53 -20.63 40.60
CA ILE A 641 -35.21 -19.47 39.99
C ILE A 641 -34.20 -18.68 39.17
N LYS A 642 -34.49 -18.46 37.88
CA LYS A 642 -33.68 -17.64 36.98
C LYS A 642 -34.38 -16.30 36.72
N PHE A 643 -33.69 -15.21 36.98
CA PHE A 643 -34.09 -13.86 36.59
C PHE A 643 -33.32 -13.45 35.33
N ALA A 644 -34.01 -12.98 34.29
CA ALA A 644 -33.37 -12.36 33.13
C ALA A 644 -33.50 -10.83 33.25
N VAL A 645 -32.34 -10.18 33.35
CA VAL A 645 -32.20 -8.72 33.41
C VAL A 645 -31.91 -8.21 32.00
N MET A 646 -32.79 -7.35 31.48
CA MET A 646 -32.69 -6.75 30.14
C MET A 646 -32.45 -7.76 29.00
N ASP A 647 -32.93 -9.01 29.16
CA ASP A 647 -32.74 -10.13 28.22
C ASP A 647 -31.27 -10.48 27.86
N CYS A 648 -30.29 -9.93 28.59
CA CYS A 648 -28.86 -10.09 28.29
C CYS A 648 -28.05 -10.69 29.46
N VAL A 649 -28.49 -10.50 30.71
CA VAL A 649 -27.84 -11.06 31.91
C VAL A 649 -28.80 -11.98 32.64
N GLY A 650 -28.41 -13.23 32.83
CA GLY A 650 -29.15 -14.23 33.60
C GLY A 650 -28.63 -14.35 35.03
N VAL A 651 -29.51 -14.22 36.02
CA VAL A 651 -29.21 -14.42 37.45
C VAL A 651 -29.94 -15.67 37.93
N LEU A 652 -29.22 -16.78 38.09
CA LEU A 652 -29.75 -18.05 38.57
C LEU A 652 -29.54 -18.17 40.08
N VAL A 653 -30.64 -18.26 40.84
CA VAL A 653 -30.63 -18.41 42.29
C VAL A 653 -30.97 -19.86 42.64
N LYS A 654 -30.01 -20.53 43.27
CA LYS A 654 -30.08 -21.93 43.72
C LYS A 654 -30.34 -21.99 45.23
N ASN A 655 -30.87 -23.12 45.69
CA ASN A 655 -31.09 -23.38 47.12
C ASN A 655 -29.79 -23.20 47.94
N GLY A 656 -29.91 -22.59 49.12
CA GLY A 656 -28.77 -22.29 50.00
C GLY A 656 -28.04 -20.98 49.68
N GLY A 657 -28.68 -20.05 48.96
CA GLY A 657 -28.15 -18.71 48.72
C GLY A 657 -27.07 -18.62 47.64
N ARG A 658 -26.86 -19.69 46.85
CA ARG A 658 -25.91 -19.68 45.74
C ARG A 658 -26.52 -18.97 44.53
N VAL A 659 -25.87 -17.93 44.04
CA VAL A 659 -26.30 -17.16 42.89
C VAL A 659 -25.24 -17.25 41.80
N GLU A 660 -25.68 -17.54 40.59
CA GLU A 660 -24.85 -17.62 39.39
C GLU A 660 -25.32 -16.54 38.40
N VAL A 661 -24.43 -15.61 38.06
CA VAL A 661 -24.68 -14.57 37.07
C VAL A 661 -24.00 -14.98 35.78
N GLU A 662 -24.75 -15.09 34.69
CA GLU A 662 -24.30 -15.54 33.37
C GLU A 662 -24.66 -14.51 32.30
N TRP A 663 -23.72 -14.16 31.43
CA TRP A 663 -23.95 -13.27 30.29
C TRP A 663 -22.97 -13.56 29.16
N GLU A 664 -23.29 -13.08 27.95
CA GLU A 664 -22.34 -13.07 26.83
C GLU A 664 -21.40 -11.87 26.94
N GLY A 665 -20.09 -12.12 26.96
CA GLY A 665 -19.06 -11.10 27.15
C GLY A 665 -19.01 -10.11 25.99
N ASN A 666 -19.45 -8.88 26.24
CA ASN A 666 -19.31 -7.74 25.35
C ASN A 666 -19.44 -6.45 26.18
N VAL A 667 -18.93 -5.32 25.67
CA VAL A 667 -18.83 -4.05 26.41
C VAL A 667 -20.16 -3.60 27.03
N ILE A 668 -21.29 -3.87 26.37
CA ILE A 668 -22.62 -3.47 26.85
C ILE A 668 -23.10 -4.42 27.95
N ASN A 669 -23.06 -5.72 27.69
CA ASN A 669 -23.49 -6.75 28.63
C ASN A 669 -22.60 -6.81 29.87
N ASP A 670 -21.30 -6.56 29.74
CA ASP A 670 -20.35 -6.48 30.85
C ASP A 670 -20.75 -5.34 31.80
N GLY A 671 -21.06 -4.15 31.26
CA GLY A 671 -21.53 -3.02 32.07
C GLY A 671 -22.86 -3.29 32.78
N ILE A 672 -23.79 -4.02 32.12
CA ILE A 672 -25.05 -4.44 32.75
C ILE A 672 -24.78 -5.51 33.82
N ALA A 673 -23.91 -6.47 33.55
CA ALA A 673 -23.54 -7.52 34.50
C ALA A 673 -22.84 -6.96 35.74
N ASP A 674 -21.97 -5.96 35.59
CA ASP A 674 -21.33 -5.25 36.70
C ASP A 674 -22.37 -4.52 37.56
N ALA A 675 -23.34 -3.87 36.92
CA ALA A 675 -24.45 -3.23 37.64
C ALA A 675 -25.29 -4.26 38.40
N VAL A 676 -25.58 -5.42 37.79
CA VAL A 676 -26.31 -6.53 38.43
C VAL A 676 -25.51 -7.06 39.63
N LEU A 677 -24.20 -7.28 39.48
CA LEU A 677 -23.32 -7.73 40.57
C LEU A 677 -23.26 -6.70 41.71
N ALA A 678 -23.15 -5.41 41.39
CA ALA A 678 -23.16 -4.34 42.39
C ALA A 678 -24.46 -4.32 43.20
N VAL A 679 -25.61 -4.51 42.55
CA VAL A 679 -26.91 -4.65 43.23
C VAL A 679 -26.91 -5.87 44.15
N LEU A 680 -26.47 -7.03 43.67
CA LEU A 680 -26.43 -8.26 44.46
C LEU A 680 -25.54 -8.13 45.71
N PHE A 681 -24.37 -7.50 45.61
CA PHE A 681 -23.50 -7.23 46.76
C PHE A 681 -24.13 -6.21 47.75
N THR A 682 -24.86 -5.23 47.24
CA THR A 682 -25.56 -4.24 48.08
C THR A 682 -26.73 -4.87 48.84
N VAL A 683 -27.42 -5.83 48.23
CA VAL A 683 -28.56 -6.52 48.85
C VAL A 683 -28.14 -7.32 50.07
N GLU A 684 -26.99 -8.01 50.00
CA GLU A 684 -26.46 -8.79 51.12
C GLU A 684 -26.09 -7.92 52.33
N SER A 685 -25.64 -6.69 52.09
CA SER A 685 -25.29 -5.71 53.13
C SER A 685 -26.46 -4.84 53.57
N SER A 686 -27.66 -5.06 53.04
CA SER A 686 -28.84 -4.25 53.36
C SER A 686 -29.35 -4.49 54.79
N PRO A 687 -29.87 -3.45 55.49
CA PRO A 687 -30.47 -3.61 56.82
C PRO A 687 -31.64 -4.60 56.86
N ALA A 688 -32.32 -4.81 55.73
CA ALA A 688 -33.38 -5.80 55.57
C ALA A 688 -32.86 -7.24 55.60
N ALA A 689 -31.75 -7.52 54.91
CA ALA A 689 -31.07 -8.82 54.94
C ALA A 689 -30.53 -9.13 56.35
N VAL A 690 -29.93 -8.14 57.02
CA VAL A 690 -29.40 -8.29 58.39
C VAL A 690 -30.53 -8.65 59.38
N ARG A 691 -31.69 -7.99 59.29
CA ARG A 691 -32.87 -8.31 60.12
C ARG A 691 -33.45 -9.70 59.86
N GLN A 692 -33.42 -10.19 58.62
CA GLN A 692 -33.85 -11.56 58.30
C GLN A 692 -32.88 -12.62 58.88
N SER A 693 -31.58 -12.31 58.93
CA SER A 693 -30.56 -13.24 59.45
C SER A 693 -30.49 -13.35 60.99
N SER A 694 -31.04 -12.38 61.73
CA SER A 694 -31.02 -12.36 63.20
C SER A 694 -32.26 -13.02 63.82
N LYS A 695 -32.22 -14.33 64.13
CA LYS A 695 -33.20 -14.99 65.02
C LYS A 695 -32.63 -15.18 66.43
N GLN A 696 -33.39 -14.83 67.47
CA GLN A 696 -33.05 -15.10 68.89
C GLN A 696 -33.15 -16.60 69.21
N HIS A 697 -32.18 -17.14 69.94
CA HIS A 697 -32.21 -18.49 70.52
C HIS A 697 -32.27 -18.40 72.05
N SER A 698 -33.12 -19.21 72.69
CA SER A 698 -33.23 -19.33 74.14
C SER A 698 -32.34 -20.47 74.66
N HIS A 699 -31.52 -20.22 75.69
CA HIS A 699 -30.83 -21.28 76.41
C HIS A 699 -31.20 -21.25 77.90
N ASN A 700 -31.53 -22.43 78.43
CA ASN A 700 -31.91 -22.69 79.82
C ASN A 700 -30.65 -23.11 80.61
N HIS A 701 -30.46 -22.58 81.83
CA HIS A 701 -29.25 -22.82 82.64
C HIS A 701 -29.51 -23.85 83.75
N GLY A 702 -28.72 -24.93 83.79
CA GLY A 702 -28.57 -25.83 84.94
C GLY A 702 -27.08 -26.09 85.24
N PRO A 703 -26.64 -26.19 86.51
CA PRO A 703 -25.22 -26.25 86.87
C PRO A 703 -24.65 -27.68 86.84
N PRO A 704 -23.35 -27.90 86.52
CA PRO A 704 -22.77 -29.23 86.36
C PRO A 704 -22.10 -29.76 87.64
N ALA A 705 -22.14 -31.09 87.80
CA ALA A 705 -21.26 -31.88 88.67
C ALA A 705 -20.14 -32.52 87.83
N SER A 706 -19.06 -32.87 88.55
CA SER A 706 -17.74 -33.34 88.14
C SER A 706 -17.68 -34.61 87.27
N ASP A 707 -16.79 -34.65 86.27
CA ASP A 707 -15.55 -35.47 86.29
C ASP A 707 -14.84 -35.50 84.92
N ASP A 708 -13.53 -35.77 85.00
CA ASP A 708 -12.46 -35.73 84.02
C ASP A 708 -12.68 -36.44 82.66
N ILE A 709 -12.03 -35.93 81.60
CA ILE A 709 -10.99 -36.62 80.78
C ILE A 709 -10.47 -35.69 79.66
N SER A 710 -9.22 -35.93 79.28
CA SER A 710 -8.23 -35.08 78.61
C SER A 710 -8.45 -34.67 77.14
N ALA A 711 -7.94 -33.46 76.86
CA ALA A 711 -7.24 -33.03 75.64
C ALA A 711 -8.01 -32.92 74.30
N THR A 712 -8.52 -31.71 74.01
CA THR A 712 -8.30 -30.99 72.74
C THR A 712 -8.70 -29.52 72.94
N LYS A 713 -7.70 -28.62 73.05
CA LYS A 713 -7.92 -27.17 73.08
C LYS A 713 -8.21 -26.66 71.67
N PHE A 714 -9.48 -26.55 71.29
CA PHE A 714 -9.91 -25.55 70.31
C PHE A 714 -10.17 -24.25 71.06
N THR A 715 -9.15 -23.40 71.13
CA THR A 715 -9.30 -22.02 71.59
C THR A 715 -10.03 -21.24 70.50
N HIS A 716 -11.32 -20.98 70.69
CA HIS A 716 -12.02 -19.91 69.97
C HIS A 716 -11.34 -18.58 70.30
N ARG A 717 -10.42 -18.18 69.41
CA ARG A 717 -9.68 -16.93 69.44
C ARG A 717 -10.55 -15.83 68.82
N PHE A 718 -11.64 -15.48 69.49
CA PHE A 718 -12.41 -14.25 69.22
C PHE A 718 -12.73 -13.54 70.54
N LYS A 719 -11.71 -13.33 71.35
CA LYS A 719 -11.64 -12.15 72.21
C LYS A 719 -10.58 -11.26 71.55
N ASP A 720 -10.94 -10.02 71.27
CA ASP A 720 -10.10 -8.95 70.69
C ASP A 720 -10.11 -8.75 69.16
N LYS A 721 -11.25 -8.95 68.47
CA LYS A 721 -11.51 -8.23 67.21
C LYS A 721 -12.62 -7.21 67.42
N PRO A 722 -12.36 -5.89 67.27
CA PRO A 722 -13.42 -4.90 67.32
C PRO A 722 -14.41 -5.11 66.17
N HIS A 723 -15.67 -4.74 66.41
CA HIS A 723 -16.77 -4.81 65.46
C HIS A 723 -16.36 -4.29 64.06
N PRO A 724 -16.79 -4.92 62.95
CA PRO A 724 -16.45 -4.48 61.58
C PRO A 724 -16.96 -3.07 61.22
N HIS A 725 -17.74 -2.44 62.11
CA HIS A 725 -18.24 -1.06 62.00
C HIS A 725 -17.59 -0.08 62.99
N ARG A 726 -16.46 -0.45 63.62
CA ARG A 726 -15.64 0.53 64.33
C ARG A 726 -15.12 1.54 63.29
N THR A 727 -15.28 2.83 63.59
CA THR A 727 -14.82 3.92 62.72
C THR A 727 -13.38 3.63 62.28
N PRO A 728 -13.12 3.40 60.97
CA PRO A 728 -11.78 3.07 60.49
C PRO A 728 -10.83 4.20 60.89
N ASP A 729 -9.56 3.88 61.15
CA ASP A 729 -8.57 4.93 61.39
C ASP A 729 -8.45 5.82 60.13
N PRO A 730 -8.01 7.09 60.28
CA PRO A 730 -7.88 8.03 59.18
C PRO A 730 -7.13 7.50 57.94
N SER A 731 -6.09 6.68 58.14
CA SER A 731 -5.30 6.14 57.04
C SER A 731 -6.05 5.09 56.25
N THR A 732 -6.81 4.22 56.92
CA THR A 732 -7.70 3.24 56.28
C THR A 732 -8.83 3.92 55.50
N ARG A 733 -9.33 5.08 55.95
CA ARG A 733 -10.35 5.84 55.20
C ARG A 733 -9.77 6.44 53.92
N LEU A 734 -8.58 7.03 53.99
CA LEU A 734 -7.90 7.57 52.82
C LEU A 734 -7.63 6.47 51.78
N ALA A 735 -7.17 5.30 52.22
CA ALA A 735 -6.94 4.16 51.34
C ALA A 735 -8.23 3.69 50.64
N ARG A 736 -9.38 3.68 51.34
CA ARG A 736 -10.67 3.35 50.72
C ARG A 736 -11.15 4.42 49.73
N LEU A 737 -10.91 5.70 50.03
CA LEU A 737 -11.18 6.77 49.09
C LEU A 737 -10.32 6.65 47.83
N PHE A 738 -9.04 6.26 47.98
CA PHE A 738 -8.15 6.00 46.84
C PHE A 738 -8.66 4.84 46.00
N LEU A 739 -9.00 3.70 46.59
CA LEU A 739 -9.59 2.58 45.84
C LEU A 739 -10.83 3.01 45.04
N PHE A 740 -11.67 3.87 45.60
CA PHE A 740 -12.85 4.39 44.90
C PHE A 740 -12.48 5.33 43.74
N LEU A 741 -11.51 6.22 43.93
CA LEU A 741 -11.06 7.16 42.91
C LEU A 741 -10.26 6.45 41.79
N GLU A 742 -9.40 5.50 42.15
CA GLU A 742 -8.62 4.67 41.23
C GLU A 742 -9.54 3.82 40.35
N ALA A 743 -10.65 3.29 40.89
CA ALA A 743 -11.65 2.59 40.09
C ALA A 743 -12.35 3.51 39.05
N GLN A 744 -12.43 4.81 39.31
CA GLN A 744 -13.11 5.78 38.41
C GLN A 744 -12.17 6.48 37.43
N PHE A 745 -10.92 6.70 37.82
CA PHE A 745 -9.95 7.49 37.05
C PHE A 745 -8.69 6.71 36.63
N GLY A 746 -8.49 5.49 37.16
CA GLY A 746 -7.30 4.66 36.95
C GLY A 746 -6.28 4.79 38.09
N GLU A 747 -5.56 3.70 38.39
CA GLU A 747 -4.57 3.64 39.48
C GLU A 747 -3.43 4.65 39.30
N GLU A 748 -2.94 4.83 38.07
CA GLU A 748 -1.84 5.76 37.78
C GLU A 748 -2.25 7.25 37.80
N ALA A 749 -3.56 7.53 37.83
CA ALA A 749 -4.11 8.88 37.73
C ALA A 749 -4.26 9.58 39.09
N VAL A 750 -4.26 8.84 40.20
CA VAL A 750 -4.58 9.36 41.54
C VAL A 750 -3.31 9.41 42.41
N ARG A 751 -3.00 10.57 42.99
CA ARG A 751 -1.81 10.75 43.85
C ARG A 751 -2.12 11.60 45.09
N PRO A 752 -1.52 11.31 46.26
CA PRO A 752 -1.66 12.16 47.43
C PRO A 752 -0.88 13.48 47.27
N ILE A 753 -1.49 14.59 47.70
CA ILE A 753 -0.81 15.89 47.83
C ILE A 753 -0.20 15.95 49.22
N THR A 754 1.13 16.09 49.30
CA THR A 754 1.89 16.07 50.56
C THR A 754 2.09 17.45 51.19
N LEU A 755 1.86 18.53 50.43
CA LEU A 755 2.03 19.91 50.88
C LEU A 755 0.69 20.61 51.13
N PRO A 756 0.57 21.47 52.16
CA PRO A 756 -0.62 22.29 52.39
C PRO A 756 -0.94 23.24 51.23
N ARG A 757 -2.22 23.66 51.11
CA ARG A 757 -2.77 24.48 50.01
C ARG A 757 -1.99 25.76 49.71
N ASN A 758 -1.40 26.39 50.73
CA ASN A 758 -0.64 27.65 50.61
C ASN A 758 0.87 27.48 50.89
N SER A 759 1.43 26.28 50.68
CA SER A 759 2.84 26.04 50.98
C SER A 759 3.77 26.93 50.15
N THR A 760 4.76 27.52 50.81
CA THR A 760 5.85 28.30 50.18
C THR A 760 7.08 27.43 49.86
N THR A 761 7.02 26.14 50.19
CA THR A 761 8.09 25.16 49.97
C THR A 761 8.06 24.66 48.52
N THR A 762 9.13 24.88 47.74
CA THR A 762 9.22 24.42 46.35
C THR A 762 9.36 22.89 46.27
N ALA A 763 8.32 22.21 45.77
CA ALA A 763 8.35 20.77 45.52
C ALA A 763 9.36 20.41 44.42
N THR A 764 10.40 19.63 44.76
CA THR A 764 11.28 18.96 43.80
C THR A 764 10.50 17.88 43.06
N THR A 765 10.24 18.13 41.77
CA THR A 765 9.61 17.17 40.86
C THR A 765 10.66 16.15 40.41
N ASN A 766 10.54 14.90 40.88
CA ASN A 766 11.21 13.77 40.22
C ASN A 766 10.53 13.55 38.86
N GLY A 767 11.16 14.08 37.81
CA GLY A 767 10.72 13.96 36.43
C GLY A 767 11.29 12.74 35.71
N THR A 768 10.67 12.41 34.58
CA THR A 768 11.33 11.86 33.38
C THR A 768 10.40 12.14 32.16
N PRO A 769 10.93 12.25 30.93
CA PRO A 769 11.09 13.56 30.29
C PRO A 769 10.36 13.66 28.94
N ALA A 770 10.01 14.89 28.54
CA ALA A 770 9.57 15.20 27.18
C ALA A 770 10.51 16.22 26.54
N ALA A 771 11.00 15.82 25.38
CA ALA A 771 11.81 16.48 24.36
C ALA A 771 11.86 18.03 24.36
N THR A 772 13.08 18.54 24.24
CA THR A 772 13.37 19.88 23.71
C THR A 772 14.32 19.77 22.53
N THR A 773 13.96 20.50 21.48
CA THR A 773 14.68 20.76 20.24
C THR A 773 15.87 21.71 20.44
N ASP A 774 16.74 21.70 19.43
CA ASP A 774 17.69 22.73 19.01
C ASP A 774 19.13 22.72 19.56
N ALA A 775 20.01 22.22 18.67
CA ALA A 775 21.25 22.82 18.15
C ALA A 775 22.31 23.36 19.14
N ASP A 776 23.45 22.64 19.25
CA ASP A 776 24.73 23.08 18.69
C ASP A 776 25.83 21.98 18.78
N THR A 777 26.60 21.83 17.71
CA THR A 777 27.83 21.02 17.51
C THR A 777 29.04 21.52 18.33
N PRO A 778 30.24 20.85 18.37
CA PRO A 778 30.61 19.43 18.17
C PRO A 778 31.58 18.84 19.26
N SER A 779 31.67 17.50 19.28
CA SER A 779 32.79 16.51 19.48
C SER A 779 34.12 16.88 20.22
N PRO A 780 34.97 15.92 20.69
CA PRO A 780 35.04 14.47 20.39
C PRO A 780 35.44 13.52 21.57
N ASP A 781 35.60 12.24 21.22
CA ASP A 781 36.42 11.19 21.87
C ASP A 781 35.80 10.22 22.92
N ALA A 782 35.46 9.05 22.36
CA ALA A 782 35.44 7.64 22.82
C ALA A 782 36.21 7.22 24.11
N PRO A 783 36.12 5.95 24.60
CA PRO A 783 35.31 4.79 24.18
C PRO A 783 34.57 4.04 25.33
N VAL A 784 33.63 3.19 24.92
CA VAL A 784 33.03 2.05 25.67
C VAL A 784 34.08 0.91 25.76
N PRO A 785 34.21 0.16 26.88
CA PRO A 785 33.53 -1.16 27.03
C PRO A 785 33.28 -1.51 28.53
N ASP A 786 32.63 -2.58 28.99
CA ASP A 786 31.83 -3.68 28.46
C ASP A 786 31.13 -4.34 29.68
N ALA A 787 30.15 -5.19 29.39
CA ALA A 787 29.84 -6.44 30.09
C ALA A 787 29.34 -6.46 31.56
N ALA A 788 28.05 -6.82 31.63
CA ALA A 788 27.55 -8.08 32.21
C ALA A 788 27.42 -8.24 33.74
N SER A 789 26.15 -8.44 34.12
CA SER A 789 25.61 -9.44 35.06
C SER A 789 26.19 -9.53 36.47
N ALA A 790 25.32 -9.33 37.47
CA ALA A 790 24.76 -10.44 38.25
C ALA A 790 24.12 -9.94 39.55
N THR A 791 22.94 -10.50 39.87
CA THR A 791 22.50 -10.94 41.20
C THR A 791 22.32 -9.91 42.33
N ASP A 792 21.03 -9.68 42.63
CA ASP A 792 20.40 -9.60 43.97
C ASP A 792 21.08 -10.42 45.09
N PRO A 793 20.72 -10.27 46.39
CA PRO A 793 20.21 -9.11 47.12
C PRO A 793 20.82 -8.99 48.56
N HIS A 794 20.29 -8.06 49.36
CA HIS A 794 20.47 -7.82 50.81
C HIS A 794 21.58 -6.86 51.27
N GLY A 795 21.14 -5.66 51.65
CA GLY A 795 21.91 -4.75 52.49
C GLY A 795 21.10 -3.55 52.95
N ALA A 796 20.62 -3.62 54.20
CA ALA A 796 20.39 -2.52 55.14
C ALA A 796 19.61 -1.26 54.66
N THR A 797 18.41 -1.15 55.21
CA THR A 797 17.69 0.09 55.51
C THR A 797 18.57 1.13 56.21
N GLU A 798 18.85 2.25 55.53
CA GLU A 798 19.07 3.56 56.16
C GLU A 798 17.92 4.48 55.77
N SER A 799 17.09 4.80 56.77
CA SER A 799 15.96 5.72 56.67
C SER A 799 16.44 7.17 56.71
N TYR A 800 16.50 7.85 55.56
CA TYR A 800 16.54 9.31 55.51
C TYR A 800 15.10 9.84 55.52
N SER A 801 14.66 10.39 56.65
CA SER A 801 13.35 11.01 56.83
C SER A 801 13.22 12.29 56.00
N ALA A 802 12.20 12.36 55.15
CA ALA A 802 11.84 13.52 54.31
C ALA A 802 11.31 14.75 55.09
N ASP A 803 11.56 14.84 56.41
CA ASP A 803 11.01 15.90 57.28
C ASP A 803 11.89 17.16 57.37
N ASP A 804 13.10 17.16 56.81
CA ASP A 804 14.08 18.25 57.01
C ASP A 804 13.99 19.41 56.00
N GLN A 805 13.05 19.39 55.05
CA GLN A 805 12.90 20.44 54.02
C GLN A 805 11.61 21.27 54.11
N LEU A 806 10.73 21.01 55.07
CA LEU A 806 9.46 21.72 55.24
C LEU A 806 9.62 22.98 56.09
N SER A 807 9.03 24.10 55.65
CA SER A 807 8.94 25.33 56.43
C SER A 807 8.26 25.10 57.79
N THR A 808 8.59 25.92 58.80
CA THR A 808 7.97 25.80 60.14
C THR A 808 6.46 26.01 60.11
N GLU A 809 5.96 26.82 59.17
CA GLU A 809 4.54 27.08 58.96
C GLU A 809 3.83 25.85 58.36
N ASP A 810 4.44 25.20 57.35
CA ASP A 810 3.91 23.97 56.75
C ASP A 810 3.85 22.81 57.75
N LYS A 811 4.85 22.69 58.64
CA LYS A 811 4.86 21.68 59.72
C LYS A 811 3.73 21.90 60.73
N GLN A 812 3.42 23.16 61.06
CA GLN A 812 2.33 23.49 61.96
C GLN A 812 0.97 23.18 61.34
N GLU A 813 0.82 23.46 60.05
CA GLU A 813 -0.42 23.22 59.32
C GLU A 813 -0.69 21.73 59.08
N LEU A 814 0.34 20.94 58.70
CA LEU A 814 0.23 19.49 58.62
C LEU A 814 -0.16 18.86 59.95
N LYS A 815 0.40 19.36 61.06
CA LYS A 815 0.04 18.92 62.41
C LYS A 815 -1.41 19.26 62.76
N ARG A 816 -1.93 20.41 62.30
CA ARG A 816 -3.35 20.79 62.47
C ARG A 816 -4.26 19.82 61.71
N LEU A 817 -3.94 19.52 60.45
CA LEU A 817 -4.71 18.59 59.61
C LEU A 817 -4.68 17.16 60.15
N HIS A 818 -3.53 16.68 60.63
CA HIS A 818 -3.41 15.36 61.27
C HIS A 818 -4.24 15.27 62.55
N ASN A 819 -4.29 16.33 63.36
CA ASN A 819 -5.16 16.39 64.55
C ASN A 819 -6.65 16.37 64.19
N LEU A 820 -7.03 16.86 63.01
CA LEU A 820 -8.40 16.78 62.47
C LEU A 820 -8.74 15.41 61.87
N GLY A 821 -7.78 14.48 61.80
CA GLY A 821 -7.97 13.17 61.19
C GLY A 821 -7.87 13.17 59.66
N ILE A 822 -7.18 14.16 59.09
CA ILE A 822 -6.88 14.26 57.65
C ILE A 822 -5.42 13.82 57.45
N PRO A 823 -5.12 12.65 56.86
CA PRO A 823 -3.74 12.16 56.77
C PRO A 823 -2.87 12.91 55.76
N VAL A 824 -3.48 13.42 54.68
CA VAL A 824 -2.82 14.20 53.62
C VAL A 824 -3.66 15.44 53.30
N PRO A 825 -3.06 16.60 53.01
CA PRO A 825 -3.80 17.82 52.66
C PRO A 825 -4.79 17.68 51.50
N GLY A 826 -4.48 16.86 50.50
CA GLY A 826 -5.30 16.73 49.31
C GLY A 826 -4.98 15.52 48.44
N VAL A 827 -5.68 15.42 47.31
CA VAL A 827 -5.54 14.37 46.29
C VAL A 827 -5.48 15.01 44.92
N GLU A 828 -4.48 14.64 44.12
CA GLU A 828 -4.32 15.05 42.74
C GLU A 828 -4.85 13.96 41.82
N ILE A 829 -5.70 14.33 40.86
CA ILE A 829 -6.27 13.45 39.84
C ILE A 829 -5.88 13.98 38.46
N LYS A 830 -5.11 13.20 37.71
CA LYS A 830 -4.68 13.55 36.36
C LYS A 830 -5.54 12.85 35.32
N PHE A 831 -6.12 13.61 34.40
CA PHE A 831 -6.93 13.10 33.31
C PHE A 831 -6.50 13.77 32.00
N ASP A 832 -5.91 12.99 31.08
CA ASP A 832 -5.22 13.46 29.88
C ASP A 832 -4.19 14.57 30.19
N ARG A 833 -4.44 15.79 29.68
CA ARG A 833 -3.63 17.00 29.88
C ARG A 833 -4.08 17.86 31.07
N PHE A 834 -5.17 17.48 31.74
CA PHE A 834 -5.76 18.26 32.83
C PHE A 834 -5.44 17.63 34.18
N VAL A 835 -5.25 18.48 35.18
CA VAL A 835 -4.99 18.08 36.57
C VAL A 835 -6.08 18.71 37.44
N ALA A 836 -6.72 17.90 38.27
CA ALA A 836 -7.67 18.33 39.28
C ALA A 836 -7.09 18.08 40.67
N LYS A 837 -7.00 19.11 41.50
CA LYS A 837 -6.54 19.01 42.89
C LYS A 837 -7.74 19.11 43.82
N VAL A 838 -7.89 18.13 44.69
CA VAL A 838 -8.98 18.00 45.66
C VAL A 838 -8.41 18.23 47.05
N TRP A 839 -8.88 19.24 47.77
CA TRP A 839 -8.44 19.52 49.13
C TRP A 839 -9.36 18.80 50.12
N LEU A 840 -8.80 17.93 50.98
CA LEU A 840 -9.61 17.02 51.81
C LEU A 840 -10.27 17.70 53.02
N GLU A 841 -9.88 18.93 53.36
CA GLU A 841 -10.46 19.69 54.47
C GLU A 841 -11.86 20.23 54.12
N ASP A 842 -12.03 20.79 52.93
CA ASP A 842 -13.25 21.47 52.47
C ASP A 842 -13.87 20.81 51.22
N LEU A 843 -13.26 19.74 50.71
CA LEU A 843 -13.60 19.06 49.46
C LEU A 843 -13.63 19.99 48.23
N ASP A 844 -12.89 21.10 48.27
CA ASP A 844 -12.80 22.00 47.14
C ASP A 844 -11.93 21.38 46.02
N VAL A 845 -12.37 21.58 44.79
CA VAL A 845 -11.72 21.01 43.59
C VAL A 845 -11.21 22.14 42.72
N GLU A 846 -9.89 22.22 42.58
CA GLU A 846 -9.19 23.15 41.70
C GLU A 846 -8.83 22.45 40.39
N CYS A 847 -9.43 22.90 39.28
CA CYS A 847 -9.12 22.38 37.95
C CYS A 847 -9.33 23.46 36.90
N SER A 848 -8.48 23.51 35.88
CA SER A 848 -8.60 24.47 34.76
C SER A 848 -9.77 24.18 33.82
N ASN A 849 -10.32 22.96 33.86
CA ASN A 849 -11.46 22.54 33.05
C ASN A 849 -12.73 22.42 33.93
N ASN A 850 -13.74 23.22 33.63
CA ASN A 850 -14.99 23.26 34.39
C ASN A 850 -15.79 21.94 34.36
N ALA A 851 -15.78 21.21 33.24
CA ALA A 851 -16.49 19.94 33.13
C ALA A 851 -15.80 18.84 33.95
N LEU A 852 -14.46 18.80 33.90
CA LEU A 852 -13.68 17.87 34.73
C LEU A 852 -13.81 18.22 36.22
N ARG A 853 -13.78 19.52 36.57
CA ARG A 853 -14.02 20.00 37.94
C ARG A 853 -15.35 19.49 38.50
N ALA A 854 -16.44 19.67 37.75
CA ALA A 854 -17.78 19.25 38.16
C ALA A 854 -17.88 17.72 38.32
N ARG A 855 -17.28 16.96 37.39
CA ARG A 855 -17.24 15.50 37.46
C ARG A 855 -16.43 15.00 38.66
N VAL A 856 -15.21 15.51 38.85
CA VAL A 856 -14.35 15.13 39.99
C VAL A 856 -15.03 15.46 41.30
N LYS A 857 -15.62 16.65 41.41
CA LYS A 857 -16.37 17.07 42.62
C LYS A 857 -17.49 16.09 42.95
N ALA A 858 -18.36 15.76 41.99
CA ALA A 858 -19.47 14.83 42.21
C ALA A 858 -19.02 13.41 42.61
N VAL A 859 -17.90 12.93 42.03
CA VAL A 859 -17.35 11.60 42.35
C VAL A 859 -16.72 11.59 43.74
N VAL A 860 -15.98 12.64 44.11
CA VAL A 860 -15.35 12.78 45.43
C VAL A 860 -16.41 12.90 46.52
N GLU A 861 -17.44 13.73 46.34
CA GLU A 861 -18.54 13.89 47.31
C GLU A 861 -19.22 12.54 47.58
N ARG A 862 -19.55 11.77 46.53
CA ARG A 862 -20.12 10.42 46.68
C ARG A 862 -19.15 9.42 47.31
N GLY A 863 -17.87 9.47 46.95
CA GLY A 863 -16.84 8.60 47.52
C GLY A 863 -16.68 8.83 49.02
N VAL A 864 -16.68 10.11 49.45
CA VAL A 864 -16.60 10.51 50.85
C VAL A 864 -17.84 10.07 51.64
N GLU A 865 -19.05 10.29 51.10
CA GLU A 865 -20.31 9.83 51.69
C GLU A 865 -20.29 8.32 51.98
N THR A 866 -19.67 7.55 51.09
CA THR A 866 -19.61 6.08 51.18
C THR A 866 -18.55 5.59 52.19
N VAL A 867 -17.45 6.31 52.38
CA VAL A 867 -16.30 5.86 53.19
C VAL A 867 -16.40 6.26 54.67
N SER A 868 -16.95 7.44 55.02
CA SER A 868 -17.35 7.90 56.38
C SER A 868 -17.52 9.43 56.40
N GLY A 869 -18.49 9.95 57.17
CA GLY A 869 -18.79 11.38 57.30
C GLY A 869 -17.83 12.26 58.13
N LEU A 870 -16.52 11.96 58.16
CA LEU A 870 -15.55 12.88 58.78
C LEU A 870 -15.20 14.05 57.84
N TRP A 871 -15.48 13.88 56.55
CA TRP A 871 -15.31 14.86 55.48
C TRP A 871 -16.65 15.28 54.84
N SER A 872 -17.78 14.90 55.45
CA SER A 872 -19.14 15.24 54.99
C SER A 872 -19.66 16.55 55.55
#